data_AF-A0A2T4CIX4-F1
#
_entry.id   AF-A0A2T4CIX4-F1
#
_cell.length_a   1.000
_cell.length_b   1.000
_cell.length_c   1.000
_cell.angle_alpha   90.00
_cell.angle_beta   90.00
_cell.angle_gamma   90.00
#
_symmetry.space_group_name_H-M   'P 1'
#
loop_
_entity.id
_entity.type
_entity.pdbx_description
1 polymer ?
#
loop_
_entity_poly.entity_id
_entity_poly.type
_entity_poly.pdbx_seq_one_letter_code
_entity_poly.pdbx_strand_id
1 'polypeptide(L)'
;MAPRRNAQSTAAELSLVHLKNCLVNLPASLVNLLVNVNTPAQNVVVELTYRPSPSSAQAGGAPKEQSVFVGWTGMPSKRRAAQLVGRDGLASSRGSSRDQEVQLVEMDATFANTLGLTDGERVTATVHVDPPLAHTINIEPLTPEDWEIIELHATFLELNLQSQIRALPNPAYTPAGGVLVPAHPLTLHLSPTSTAVIKITSLEPAPAADVAFVKLSPNAEVIVAPKTRAKASQSSGDHRSVASTSKSKRSGASTIRRRSAREEKRPSLLLRAIDRAVCNEWFDEGIAEPGLCVWIDRDYILTNEFRGVNYVVVDVLKPAGLQKPQPEDAAAAAASNASSKIVAKLKPWDDPPNGQAAALSAPLCAALGCTGIVGGIVKIQAAPQPLPRGAVQQIKVFPFAAGSKVGEGLRFGIETKAEKEESTKRFKHIYSGPKGSEGLLQGPITDGLVVDLYDGLEAPQGWEGGIVKFEYSSDVASQEQNKDAALWMAGVDAKIPIDFQQPVPRPPWISETDIFELQPSHDALLVGIDTLLANLQSHLAHMSSVLLTGTKGSGKTSVARYLASRLREDALFYTIYFSCRKLVTDEARISTIKETLNRIFMLASWGARLGGRALVVLDDLDKLSPVETELQVGNDNGRSRQVSETIRSVVRQYCSKDSGVTLLATAEGKDTLNSVVVSGHVVREIIELKAPDKDGRRKIMEAIVKQNAIAQDEAASGQPVDGSRPVTANGTETSEEASDWIHGNDSIPNGHEDDASGKTDGFILDQDLDFLDIAGQTDGYLPGDLTVLIARARNEAIIRSIHLAPDDTIGAVHLSRADFDKAIKGFTPASLRNVSLQSSTTTFKSIGGLQETRQVLLETLQYPTKYAPIFSQCPLRLRSGLLLYGFPGCGKTLLASAVAGECGLNFISVKGPEILNKYIGASEKSVRDLFDRASAAKPCVLFFDEYMA
;
A
#
# COMPACT_ATOMS: atom_id res chain seq x y z
N MET A 1 41.17 -32.52 -43.75
CA MET A 1 39.93 -32.00 -44.36
C MET A 1 38.90 -33.13 -44.43
N ALA A 2 37.89 -33.07 -43.57
CA ALA A 2 36.71 -33.93 -43.49
C ALA A 2 35.53 -33.05 -43.00
N PRO A 3 34.26 -33.38 -43.27
CA PRO A 3 33.37 -32.51 -44.03
C PRO A 3 32.59 -31.49 -43.17
N ARG A 4 32.71 -30.20 -43.51
CA ARG A 4 31.72 -29.16 -43.18
C ARG A 4 30.45 -29.43 -44.00
N ARG A 5 29.65 -30.44 -43.65
CA ARG A 5 28.31 -30.62 -44.24
C ARG A 5 27.32 -29.84 -43.37
N ASN A 6 26.77 -28.76 -43.94
CA ASN A 6 25.63 -27.96 -43.45
C ASN A 6 25.88 -26.79 -42.45
N ALA A 7 27.10 -26.23 -42.35
CA ALA A 7 27.29 -25.00 -41.56
C ALA A 7 27.03 -23.74 -42.41
N GLN A 8 25.91 -23.04 -42.17
CA GLN A 8 25.63 -21.75 -42.80
C GLN A 8 26.23 -20.61 -41.95
N SER A 9 27.03 -19.74 -42.56
CA SER A 9 27.70 -18.61 -41.89
C SER A 9 27.16 -17.27 -42.37
N THR A 10 26.87 -16.33 -41.47
CA THR A 10 26.51 -14.94 -41.80
C THR A 10 27.33 -13.96 -40.96
N ALA A 11 27.89 -12.93 -41.58
CA ALA A 11 28.53 -11.83 -40.87
C ALA A 11 27.46 -10.88 -40.31
N ALA A 12 27.56 -10.55 -39.02
CA ALA A 12 26.60 -9.73 -38.29
C ALA A 12 27.31 -8.81 -37.29
N GLU A 13 26.62 -7.77 -36.84
CA GLU A 13 27.07 -6.94 -35.72
C GLU A 13 26.38 -7.40 -34.43
N LEU A 14 27.14 -7.46 -33.33
CA LEU A 14 26.64 -7.83 -32.02
C LEU A 14 25.80 -6.68 -31.43
N SER A 15 24.62 -7.00 -30.90
CA SER A 15 23.79 -6.05 -30.14
C SER A 15 23.56 -6.57 -28.71
N LEU A 16 23.92 -5.75 -27.71
CA LEU A 16 23.76 -6.12 -26.30
C LEU A 16 22.36 -5.79 -25.78
N VAL A 17 21.63 -6.81 -25.34
CA VAL A 17 20.25 -6.71 -24.81
C VAL A 17 20.21 -7.41 -23.44
N HIS A 18 19.21 -7.14 -22.60
CA HIS A 18 19.04 -7.85 -21.32
C HIS A 18 18.13 -9.08 -21.51
N LEU A 19 18.69 -10.19 -21.98
CA LEU A 19 17.95 -11.44 -22.25
C LEU A 19 17.87 -12.37 -21.03
N LYS A 20 18.74 -12.18 -20.03
CA LYS A 20 18.87 -13.01 -18.81
C LYS A 20 19.12 -14.49 -19.09
N ASN A 21 19.79 -14.81 -20.21
CA ASN A 21 20.20 -16.17 -20.59
C ASN A 21 21.50 -16.14 -21.44
N CYS A 22 22.13 -17.29 -21.65
CA CYS A 22 23.29 -17.45 -22.54
C CYS A 22 22.87 -17.80 -23.97
N LEU A 23 21.66 -17.44 -24.38
CA LEU A 23 21.13 -17.71 -25.71
C LEU A 23 21.22 -16.44 -26.58
N VAL A 24 21.19 -16.62 -27.90
CA VAL A 24 21.24 -15.52 -28.86
C VAL A 24 20.01 -15.45 -29.74
N ASN A 25 19.62 -14.23 -30.13
CA ASN A 25 18.65 -14.02 -31.21
C ASN A 25 19.42 -13.89 -32.53
N LEU A 26 18.99 -14.62 -33.54
CA LEU A 26 19.67 -14.68 -34.84
C LEU A 26 19.08 -13.69 -35.85
N PRO A 27 19.87 -13.24 -36.83
CA PRO A 27 19.36 -12.45 -37.95
C PRO A 27 18.21 -13.16 -38.68
N ALA A 28 17.24 -12.38 -39.16
CA ALA A 28 16.06 -12.91 -39.86
C ALA A 28 16.40 -13.80 -41.07
N SER A 29 17.56 -13.57 -41.71
CA SER A 29 18.07 -14.40 -42.80
C SER A 29 18.33 -15.85 -42.37
N LEU A 30 18.99 -16.06 -41.23
CA LEU A 30 19.27 -17.40 -40.69
C LEU A 30 18.02 -18.04 -40.08
N VAL A 31 17.15 -17.25 -39.43
CA VAL A 31 15.89 -17.75 -38.86
C VAL A 31 14.96 -18.28 -39.95
N ASN A 32 14.81 -17.54 -41.06
CA ASN A 32 13.98 -17.99 -42.18
C ASN A 32 14.48 -19.32 -42.78
N LEU A 33 15.81 -19.52 -42.82
CA LEU A 33 16.40 -20.77 -43.28
C LEU A 33 16.14 -21.92 -42.31
N LEU A 34 16.25 -21.70 -41.00
CA LEU A 34 15.94 -22.71 -39.97
C LEU A 34 14.46 -23.08 -39.92
N VAL A 35 13.57 -22.10 -40.10
CA VAL A 35 12.12 -22.32 -40.18
C VAL A 35 11.76 -23.12 -41.44
N ASN A 36 12.38 -22.82 -42.58
CA ASN A 36 12.16 -23.58 -43.83
C ASN A 36 12.59 -25.05 -43.70
N VAL A 37 13.61 -25.34 -42.89
CA VAL A 37 14.10 -26.71 -42.62
C VAL A 37 13.33 -27.39 -41.47
N ASN A 38 12.37 -26.70 -40.85
CA ASN A 38 11.56 -27.17 -39.71
C ASN A 38 12.41 -27.74 -38.56
N THR A 39 13.58 -27.13 -38.30
CA THR A 39 14.47 -27.55 -37.23
C THR A 39 14.04 -26.90 -35.91
N PRO A 40 13.78 -27.66 -34.83
CA PRO A 40 13.41 -27.07 -33.55
C PRO A 40 14.59 -26.26 -32.99
N ALA A 41 14.32 -25.12 -32.35
CA ALA A 41 15.37 -24.26 -31.79
C ALA A 41 16.27 -24.96 -30.75
N GLN A 42 15.80 -26.07 -30.17
CA GLN A 42 16.55 -26.92 -29.25
C GLN A 42 17.67 -27.73 -29.95
N ASN A 43 17.64 -27.90 -31.27
CA ASN A 43 18.64 -28.66 -32.04
C ASN A 43 19.67 -27.76 -32.74
N VAL A 44 19.68 -26.46 -32.43
CA VAL A 44 20.50 -25.46 -33.10
C VAL A 44 21.57 -24.94 -32.15
N VAL A 45 22.84 -25.09 -32.56
CA VAL A 45 24.00 -24.49 -31.89
C VAL A 45 24.59 -23.44 -32.82
N VAL A 46 24.88 -22.28 -32.26
CA VAL A 46 25.46 -21.14 -32.98
C VAL A 46 26.89 -20.95 -32.49
N GLU A 47 27.83 -20.96 -33.42
CA GLU A 47 29.22 -20.59 -33.18
C GLU A 47 29.40 -19.13 -33.59
N LEU A 48 29.89 -18.31 -32.66
CA LEU A 48 30.20 -16.90 -32.87
C LEU A 48 31.70 -16.74 -32.92
N THR A 49 32.24 -16.47 -34.10
CA THR A 49 33.67 -16.17 -34.29
C THR A 49 33.88 -14.67 -34.29
N TYR A 50 34.76 -14.18 -33.42
CA TYR A 50 35.10 -12.77 -33.28
C TYR A 50 36.61 -12.57 -33.12
N ARG A 51 37.05 -11.33 -33.28
CA ARG A 51 38.45 -10.95 -33.15
C ARG A 51 38.58 -9.99 -31.96
N PRO A 52 39.17 -10.44 -30.84
CA PRO A 52 39.23 -9.63 -29.63
C PRO A 52 39.96 -8.30 -29.88
N SER A 53 39.40 -7.21 -29.35
CA SER A 53 40.00 -5.87 -29.37
C SER A 53 41.35 -5.86 -28.65
N PRO A 54 42.36 -5.09 -29.11
CA PRO A 54 43.74 -5.15 -28.62
C PRO A 54 43.97 -4.73 -27.15
N SER A 55 42.93 -4.36 -26.39
CA SER A 55 43.05 -3.94 -24.98
C SER A 55 43.27 -5.09 -23.99
N SER A 56 43.06 -6.36 -24.39
CA SER A 56 43.20 -7.54 -23.51
C SER A 56 44.40 -8.43 -23.83
N ALA A 57 45.23 -8.07 -24.82
CA ALA A 57 46.39 -8.87 -25.21
C ALA A 57 47.58 -8.67 -24.26
N GLN A 58 47.87 -9.69 -23.45
CA GLN A 58 49.22 -9.87 -22.91
C GLN A 58 50.24 -9.90 -24.05
N ALA A 59 51.38 -9.25 -23.82
CA ALA A 59 52.40 -8.93 -24.80
C ALA A 59 52.79 -10.10 -25.74
N GLY A 60 52.74 -9.85 -27.05
CA GLY A 60 53.59 -10.53 -28.04
C GLY A 60 52.96 -11.56 -28.99
N GLY A 61 51.65 -11.76 -29.03
CA GLY A 61 50.98 -12.69 -29.96
C GLY A 61 50.13 -12.00 -31.03
N ALA A 62 50.19 -12.46 -32.28
CA ALA A 62 49.24 -12.04 -33.33
C ALA A 62 47.78 -12.31 -32.88
N PRO A 63 46.81 -11.42 -33.20
CA PRO A 63 45.42 -11.58 -32.76
C PRO A 63 44.80 -12.83 -33.41
N LYS A 64 44.66 -13.90 -32.62
CA LYS A 64 44.01 -15.15 -32.99
C LYS A 64 42.49 -14.98 -32.88
N GLU A 65 41.76 -15.48 -33.88
CA GLU A 65 40.30 -15.55 -33.84
C GLU A 65 39.83 -16.42 -32.67
N GLN A 66 38.83 -15.95 -31.94
CA GLN A 66 38.19 -16.68 -30.84
C GLN A 66 36.77 -17.09 -31.27
N SER A 67 36.35 -18.29 -30.88
CA SER A 67 35.00 -18.80 -31.14
C SER A 67 34.26 -19.12 -29.84
N VAL A 68 32.99 -18.76 -29.79
CA VAL A 68 32.09 -18.99 -28.65
C VAL A 68 30.86 -19.76 -29.14
N PHE A 69 30.50 -20.83 -28.43
CA PHE A 69 29.34 -21.66 -28.75
C PHE A 69 28.16 -21.32 -27.84
N VAL A 70 27.01 -20.99 -28.44
CA VAL A 70 25.77 -20.56 -27.77
C VAL A 70 24.55 -21.22 -28.40
N GLY A 71 23.44 -21.24 -27.66
CA GLY A 71 22.16 -21.74 -28.18
C GLY A 71 21.33 -20.64 -28.84
N TRP A 72 20.44 -21.01 -29.76
CA TRP A 72 19.45 -20.08 -30.32
C TRP A 72 18.19 -20.01 -29.45
N THR A 73 17.66 -18.82 -29.21
CA THR A 73 16.41 -18.60 -28.46
C THR A 73 15.16 -19.12 -29.17
N GLY A 74 15.18 -19.16 -30.50
CA GLY A 74 13.99 -19.36 -31.33
C GLY A 74 13.41 -18.06 -31.92
N MET A 75 13.94 -16.90 -31.51
CA MET A 75 13.44 -15.59 -31.92
C MET A 75 14.38 -14.93 -32.96
N PRO A 76 13.85 -14.11 -33.89
CA PRO A 76 14.66 -13.26 -34.75
C PRO A 76 15.15 -12.00 -34.02
N SER A 77 16.32 -11.51 -34.40
CA SER A 77 16.87 -10.23 -33.93
C SER A 77 16.04 -9.04 -34.44
N LYS A 78 16.04 -7.91 -33.70
CA LYS A 78 15.43 -6.67 -34.19
C LYS A 78 16.20 -6.14 -35.40
N ARG A 79 15.46 -5.50 -36.32
CA ARG A 79 16.04 -4.85 -37.50
C ARG A 79 16.57 -3.48 -37.13
N ARG A 80 17.81 -3.17 -37.53
CA ARG A 80 18.41 -1.83 -37.41
C ARG A 80 18.76 -1.34 -38.81
N ALA A 81 18.21 -0.19 -39.19
CA ALA A 81 18.59 0.49 -40.41
C ALA A 81 20.02 1.03 -40.26
N ALA A 82 20.89 0.76 -41.24
CA ALA A 82 22.25 1.31 -41.23
C ALA A 82 22.21 2.83 -41.25
N GLN A 83 22.94 3.49 -40.36
CA GLN A 83 23.24 4.92 -40.52
C GLN A 83 24.38 5.06 -41.54
N LEU A 84 24.09 5.70 -42.68
CA LEU A 84 25.08 6.06 -43.69
C LEU A 84 26.06 7.11 -43.12
N VAL A 85 27.13 6.65 -42.47
CA VAL A 85 28.29 7.49 -42.17
C VAL A 85 29.34 7.23 -43.24
N GLY A 86 29.31 8.04 -44.30
CA GLY A 86 30.44 8.19 -45.20
C GLY A 86 31.64 8.80 -44.48
N ARG A 87 32.85 8.42 -44.87
CA ARG A 87 34.11 8.83 -44.22
C ARG A 87 34.46 10.32 -44.39
N ASP A 88 33.67 11.08 -45.16
CA ASP A 88 33.82 12.53 -45.30
C ASP A 88 32.48 13.21 -45.02
N GLY A 89 32.49 14.19 -44.12
CA GLY A 89 31.29 14.83 -43.57
C GLY A 89 30.42 15.54 -44.62
N LEU A 90 29.11 15.56 -44.31
CA LEU A 90 28.07 16.48 -44.79
C LEU A 90 28.14 16.90 -46.27
N ALA A 91 27.51 16.12 -47.15
CA ALA A 91 26.97 16.64 -48.41
C ALA A 91 25.69 15.90 -48.83
N SER A 92 24.64 16.70 -49.08
CA SER A 92 23.36 16.31 -49.66
C SER A 92 23.52 15.76 -51.09
N SER A 93 22.92 14.60 -51.39
CA SER A 93 22.39 14.32 -52.74
C SER A 93 21.33 13.23 -52.72
N ARG A 94 20.23 13.51 -53.42
CA ARG A 94 19.07 12.64 -53.67
C ARG A 94 19.44 11.47 -54.60
N GLY A 95 19.07 10.25 -54.23
CA GLY A 95 18.96 9.14 -55.18
C GLY A 95 19.10 7.75 -54.56
N SER A 96 17.98 7.02 -54.44
CA SER A 96 17.91 5.55 -54.34
C SER A 96 18.79 4.88 -53.27
N SER A 97 18.54 5.15 -51.99
CA SER A 97 19.08 4.32 -50.90
C SER A 97 18.28 3.03 -50.81
N ARG A 98 18.82 1.92 -51.34
CA ARG A 98 18.47 0.59 -50.84
C ARG A 98 18.73 0.61 -49.33
N ASP A 99 17.69 0.45 -48.52
CA ASP A 99 17.83 0.18 -47.09
C ASP A 99 18.75 -1.03 -46.91
N GLN A 100 20.03 -0.78 -46.61
CA GLN A 100 20.97 -1.84 -46.34
C GLN A 100 20.75 -2.23 -44.87
N GLU A 101 19.86 -3.20 -44.65
CA GLU A 101 19.61 -3.77 -43.32
C GLU A 101 20.91 -4.43 -42.81
N VAL A 102 21.42 -3.96 -41.67
CA VAL A 102 22.55 -4.61 -40.99
C VAL A 102 22.04 -5.87 -40.31
N GLN A 103 22.68 -7.01 -40.58
CA GLN A 103 22.36 -8.25 -39.88
C GLN A 103 22.86 -8.13 -38.43
N LEU A 104 21.98 -8.34 -37.45
CA LEU A 104 22.29 -8.21 -36.04
C LEU A 104 22.17 -9.56 -35.31
N VAL A 105 23.07 -9.81 -34.36
CA VAL A 105 22.97 -10.91 -33.40
C VAL A 105 22.77 -10.29 -32.02
N GLU A 106 21.65 -10.58 -31.36
CA GLU A 106 21.39 -10.07 -30.00
C GLU A 106 21.87 -11.08 -28.96
N MET A 107 22.56 -10.60 -27.93
CA MET A 107 23.11 -11.41 -26.85
C MET A 107 22.96 -10.68 -25.51
N ASP A 108 22.91 -11.44 -24.41
CA ASP A 108 22.79 -10.86 -23.08
C ASP A 108 24.00 -9.99 -22.70
N ALA A 109 23.75 -8.77 -22.20
CA ALA A 109 24.79 -7.81 -21.83
C ALA A 109 25.72 -8.33 -20.72
N THR A 110 25.20 -9.06 -19.71
CA THR A 110 26.02 -9.59 -18.61
C THR A 110 26.91 -10.74 -19.08
N PHE A 111 26.38 -11.59 -19.95
CA PHE A 111 27.14 -12.67 -20.58
C PHE A 111 28.21 -12.13 -21.54
N ALA A 112 27.87 -11.14 -22.36
CA ALA A 112 28.82 -10.48 -23.27
C ALA A 112 30.00 -9.81 -22.53
N ASN A 113 29.71 -9.12 -21.43
CA ASN A 113 30.75 -8.51 -20.58
C ASN A 113 31.68 -9.57 -19.98
N THR A 114 31.15 -10.74 -19.61
CA THR A 114 31.94 -11.87 -19.09
C THR A 114 32.89 -12.44 -20.16
N LEU A 115 32.47 -12.40 -21.43
CA LEU A 115 33.28 -12.80 -22.58
C LEU A 115 34.21 -11.69 -23.11
N GLY A 116 34.08 -10.45 -22.60
CA GLY A 116 34.85 -9.29 -23.07
C GLY A 116 34.39 -8.71 -24.42
N LEU A 117 33.15 -8.99 -24.82
CA LEU A 117 32.54 -8.51 -26.07
C LEU A 117 31.85 -7.15 -25.87
N THR A 118 31.97 -6.27 -26.85
CA THR A 118 31.35 -4.93 -26.81
C THR A 118 30.22 -4.77 -27.83
N ASP A 119 29.27 -3.87 -27.54
CA ASP A 119 28.17 -3.55 -28.45
C ASP A 119 28.70 -3.00 -29.80
N GLY A 120 28.21 -3.53 -30.92
CA GLY A 120 28.65 -3.16 -32.27
C GLY A 120 29.89 -3.92 -32.80
N GLU A 121 30.41 -4.91 -32.07
CA GLU A 121 31.53 -5.72 -32.55
C GLU A 121 31.11 -6.63 -33.72
N ARG A 122 31.97 -6.77 -34.74
CA ARG A 122 31.69 -7.59 -35.91
C ARG A 122 31.97 -9.06 -35.61
N VAL A 123 30.92 -9.87 -35.70
CA VAL A 123 30.95 -11.31 -35.42
C VAL A 123 30.51 -12.10 -36.65
N THR A 124 31.06 -13.31 -36.81
CA THR A 124 30.57 -14.27 -37.81
C THR A 124 29.77 -15.35 -37.08
N ALA A 125 28.47 -15.44 -37.37
CA ALA A 125 27.59 -16.46 -36.80
C ALA A 125 27.51 -17.66 -37.74
N THR A 126 28.03 -18.81 -37.31
CA THR A 126 27.93 -20.11 -37.97
C THR A 126 26.90 -20.99 -37.27
N VAL A 127 25.91 -21.47 -38.02
CA VAL A 127 24.83 -22.30 -37.48
C VAL A 127 25.14 -23.78 -37.72
N HIS A 128 25.10 -24.58 -36.65
CA HIS A 128 25.27 -26.02 -36.66
C HIS A 128 23.95 -26.70 -36.26
N VAL A 129 23.53 -27.67 -37.06
CA VAL A 129 22.28 -28.44 -36.88
C VAL A 129 22.63 -29.87 -36.49
N ASP A 130 21.88 -30.44 -35.53
CA ASP A 130 22.04 -31.79 -34.97
C ASP A 130 23.40 -32.06 -34.28
N PRO A 131 23.76 -31.26 -33.24
CA PRO A 131 24.91 -31.51 -32.38
C PRO A 131 24.80 -32.83 -31.58
N PRO A 132 25.94 -33.43 -31.16
CA PRO A 132 25.94 -34.55 -30.22
C PRO A 132 25.36 -34.15 -28.85
N LEU A 133 24.83 -35.12 -28.09
CA LEU A 133 24.09 -34.90 -26.84
C LEU A 133 24.89 -35.29 -25.58
N ALA A 134 24.87 -34.44 -24.55
CA ALA A 134 25.38 -34.72 -23.21
C ALA A 134 24.22 -34.98 -22.22
N HIS A 135 24.38 -36.01 -21.38
CA HIS A 135 23.45 -36.42 -20.34
C HIS A 135 23.90 -35.99 -18.94
N THR A 136 25.21 -35.83 -18.69
CA THR A 136 25.73 -35.35 -17.40
C THR A 136 26.70 -34.20 -17.63
N ILE A 137 26.56 -33.13 -16.85
CA ILE A 137 27.47 -31.98 -16.87
C ILE A 137 28.11 -31.80 -15.50
N ASN A 138 29.45 -31.73 -15.47
CA ASN A 138 30.19 -31.33 -14.28
C ASN A 138 30.61 -29.87 -14.40
N ILE A 139 30.07 -29.02 -13.52
CA ILE A 139 30.32 -27.58 -13.48
C ILE A 139 31.08 -27.17 -12.22
N GLU A 140 31.96 -26.20 -12.34
CA GLU A 140 32.68 -25.58 -11.22
C GLU A 140 32.41 -24.07 -11.21
N PRO A 141 32.05 -23.47 -10.06
CA PRO A 141 31.93 -22.02 -9.92
C PRO A 141 33.28 -21.32 -10.08
N LEU A 142 33.29 -20.15 -10.72
CA LEU A 142 34.53 -19.41 -10.95
C LEU A 142 35.08 -18.84 -9.63
N THR A 143 34.22 -18.22 -8.83
CA THR A 143 34.55 -17.63 -7.52
C THR A 143 33.88 -18.37 -6.35
N PRO A 144 34.39 -18.21 -5.11
CA PRO A 144 33.68 -18.70 -3.92
C PRO A 144 32.31 -18.04 -3.71
N GLU A 145 32.13 -16.80 -4.17
CA GLU A 145 30.84 -16.09 -4.13
C GLU A 145 29.85 -16.75 -5.09
N ASP A 146 30.29 -17.14 -6.30
CA ASP A 146 29.47 -17.90 -7.25
C ASP A 146 29.00 -19.25 -6.65
N TRP A 147 29.84 -19.91 -5.84
CA TRP A 147 29.46 -21.12 -5.12
C TRP A 147 28.33 -20.86 -4.11
N GLU A 148 28.46 -19.83 -3.27
CA GLU A 148 27.44 -19.46 -2.28
C GLU A 148 26.11 -19.13 -2.96
N ILE A 149 26.14 -18.42 -4.10
CA ILE A 149 24.93 -18.09 -4.87
C ILE A 149 24.29 -19.35 -5.47
N ILE A 150 25.09 -20.28 -6.01
CA ILE A 150 24.58 -21.55 -6.56
C ILE A 150 24.00 -22.43 -5.45
N GLU A 151 24.65 -22.50 -4.28
CA GLU A 151 24.18 -23.27 -3.13
C GLU A 151 22.83 -22.76 -2.62
N LEU A 152 22.66 -21.43 -2.53
CA LEU A 152 21.40 -20.79 -2.13
C LEU A 152 20.25 -21.00 -3.15
N HIS A 153 20.58 -21.24 -4.43
CA HIS A 153 19.62 -21.32 -5.53
C HIS A 153 19.66 -22.65 -6.29
N ALA A 154 20.13 -23.73 -5.67
CA ALA A 154 20.32 -25.03 -6.33
C ALA A 154 19.05 -25.59 -7.00
N THR A 155 17.89 -25.47 -6.33
CA THR A 155 16.60 -25.93 -6.88
C THR A 155 16.16 -25.11 -8.10
N PHE A 156 16.50 -23.81 -8.14
CA PHE A 156 16.17 -22.95 -9.28
C PHE A 156 17.07 -23.27 -10.48
N LEU A 157 18.35 -23.53 -10.23
CA LEU A 157 19.31 -23.96 -11.24
C LEU A 157 18.84 -25.27 -11.91
N GLU A 158 18.46 -26.27 -11.10
CA GLU A 158 17.97 -27.56 -11.57
C GLU A 158 16.78 -27.42 -12.54
N LEU A 159 15.79 -26.60 -12.17
CA LEU A 159 14.57 -26.43 -12.96
C LEU A 159 14.76 -25.55 -14.21
N ASN A 160 15.71 -24.61 -14.20
CA ASN A 160 15.81 -23.57 -15.23
C ASN A 160 17.09 -23.61 -16.08
N LEU A 161 18.05 -24.51 -15.83
CA LEU A 161 19.32 -24.55 -16.56
C LEU A 161 19.13 -24.60 -18.09
N GLN A 162 18.23 -25.44 -18.59
CA GLN A 162 18.00 -25.61 -20.04
C GLN A 162 17.35 -24.39 -20.71
N SER A 163 16.65 -23.56 -19.93
CA SER A 163 16.10 -22.30 -20.41
C SER A 163 17.20 -21.25 -20.62
N GLN A 164 18.36 -21.42 -19.96
CA GLN A 164 19.47 -20.48 -19.99
C GLN A 164 20.62 -20.94 -20.89
N ILE A 165 20.93 -22.24 -20.90
CA ILE A 165 22.08 -22.83 -21.61
C ILE A 165 21.61 -24.04 -22.41
N ARG A 166 21.92 -24.06 -23.71
CA ARG A 166 21.61 -25.19 -24.62
C ARG A 166 22.85 -25.81 -25.27
N ALA A 167 23.92 -25.03 -25.41
CA ALA A 167 25.18 -25.43 -26.01
C ALA A 167 26.29 -25.37 -24.95
N LEU A 168 27.14 -26.40 -24.92
CA LEU A 168 28.24 -26.51 -23.97
C LEU A 168 29.56 -26.67 -24.75
N PRO A 169 30.61 -25.89 -24.45
CA PRO A 169 31.93 -26.13 -25.01
C PRO A 169 32.51 -27.46 -24.52
N ASN A 170 33.16 -28.21 -25.41
CA ASN A 170 33.88 -29.43 -25.06
C ASN A 170 35.25 -29.08 -24.43
N PRO A 171 35.50 -29.41 -23.14
CA PRO A 171 36.78 -29.12 -22.49
C PRO A 171 37.97 -29.92 -23.07
N ALA A 172 37.71 -31.03 -23.76
CA ALA A 172 38.73 -31.88 -24.40
C ALA A 172 39.00 -31.53 -25.88
N TYR A 173 38.39 -30.45 -26.40
CA TYR A 173 38.52 -30.09 -27.81
C TYR A 173 39.94 -29.57 -28.13
N THR A 174 40.56 -30.19 -29.14
CA THR A 174 41.85 -29.74 -29.69
C THR A 174 41.68 -29.44 -31.18
N PRO A 175 41.70 -28.16 -31.62
CA PRO A 175 41.69 -27.86 -33.04
C PRO A 175 42.97 -28.38 -33.71
N ALA A 176 42.94 -28.61 -35.02
CA ALA A 176 44.02 -29.18 -35.84
C ALA A 176 45.32 -28.32 -35.94
N GLY A 177 45.55 -27.41 -34.98
CA GLY A 177 46.74 -26.56 -34.82
C GLY A 177 47.40 -26.63 -33.44
N GLY A 178 47.04 -27.61 -32.59
CA GLY A 178 47.82 -27.98 -31.39
C GLY A 178 47.74 -27.02 -30.18
N VAL A 179 46.80 -26.08 -30.15
CA VAL A 179 46.58 -25.18 -29.00
C VAL A 179 45.19 -25.41 -28.43
N LEU A 180 45.11 -25.72 -27.13
CA LEU A 180 43.86 -25.81 -26.37
C LEU A 180 43.11 -24.47 -26.46
N VAL A 181 41.88 -24.49 -26.97
CA VAL A 181 40.97 -23.33 -26.88
C VAL A 181 40.46 -23.30 -25.44
N PRO A 182 40.68 -22.23 -24.66
CA PRO A 182 40.17 -22.16 -23.29
C PRO A 182 38.63 -22.18 -23.33
N ALA A 183 38.03 -23.10 -22.58
CA ALA A 183 36.57 -23.14 -22.39
C ALA A 183 36.10 -21.78 -21.87
N HIS A 184 35.13 -21.17 -22.57
CA HIS A 184 34.57 -19.89 -22.18
C HIS A 184 33.69 -20.05 -20.92
N PRO A 185 33.70 -19.07 -20.01
CA PRO A 185 32.83 -19.07 -18.84
C PRO A 185 31.37 -18.81 -19.24
N LEU A 186 30.43 -19.46 -18.55
CA LEU A 186 28.99 -19.31 -18.76
C LEU A 186 28.35 -18.57 -17.58
N THR A 187 27.48 -17.61 -17.87
CA THR A 187 26.83 -16.75 -16.86
C THR A 187 25.41 -17.19 -16.60
N LEU A 188 25.13 -17.69 -15.40
CA LEU A 188 23.82 -18.15 -14.97
C LEU A 188 23.08 -17.06 -14.19
N HIS A 189 21.82 -16.83 -14.54
CA HIS A 189 20.90 -15.94 -13.82
C HIS A 189 20.07 -16.78 -12.85
N LEU A 190 20.48 -16.83 -11.58
CA LEU A 190 19.84 -17.67 -10.55
C LEU A 190 18.69 -16.94 -9.84
N SER A 191 18.69 -15.61 -9.89
CA SER A 191 17.59 -14.76 -9.41
C SER A 191 17.54 -13.47 -10.25
N PRO A 192 16.52 -12.59 -10.10
CA PRO A 192 16.48 -11.30 -10.78
C PRO A 192 17.68 -10.38 -10.47
N THR A 193 18.39 -10.62 -9.36
CA THR A 193 19.50 -9.79 -8.86
C THR A 193 20.82 -10.56 -8.69
N SER A 194 20.81 -11.89 -8.83
CA SER A 194 21.96 -12.76 -8.56
C SER A 194 22.39 -13.50 -9.81
N THR A 195 23.62 -13.25 -10.26
CA THR A 195 24.29 -13.96 -11.35
C THR A 195 25.46 -14.77 -10.80
N ALA A 196 25.66 -15.97 -11.31
CA ALA A 196 26.83 -16.81 -10.99
C ALA A 196 27.56 -17.21 -12.26
N VAL A 197 28.90 -17.18 -12.24
CA VAL A 197 29.72 -17.61 -13.39
C VAL A 197 30.26 -19.02 -13.15
N ILE A 198 30.06 -19.89 -14.14
CA ILE A 198 30.46 -21.30 -14.08
C ILE A 198 31.41 -21.68 -15.22
N LYS A 199 32.22 -22.71 -14.97
CA LYS A 199 33.09 -23.35 -15.94
C LYS A 199 32.78 -24.84 -16.03
N ILE A 200 32.79 -25.37 -17.25
CA ILE A 200 32.58 -26.80 -17.49
C ILE A 200 33.90 -27.55 -17.30
N THR A 201 33.87 -28.61 -16.50
CA THR A 201 35.03 -29.46 -16.20
C THR A 201 35.02 -30.76 -16.99
N SER A 202 33.88 -31.44 -17.07
CA SER A 202 33.69 -32.65 -17.88
C SER A 202 32.24 -32.84 -18.30
N LEU A 203 32.04 -33.62 -19.37
CA LEU A 203 30.74 -33.95 -19.99
C LEU A 203 30.64 -35.46 -20.17
N GLU A 204 29.46 -36.04 -19.91
CA GLU A 204 29.18 -37.46 -20.17
C GLU A 204 27.97 -37.62 -21.11
N PRO A 205 28.04 -38.45 -22.18
CA PRO A 205 29.21 -39.21 -22.65
C PRO A 205 30.34 -38.29 -23.12
N ALA A 206 31.59 -38.70 -22.88
CA ALA A 206 32.77 -37.91 -23.24
C ALA A 206 32.83 -37.71 -24.77
N PRO A 207 32.66 -36.49 -25.29
CA PRO A 207 32.76 -36.23 -26.72
C PRO A 207 34.19 -36.44 -27.23
N ALA A 208 34.33 -36.88 -28.48
CA ALA A 208 35.63 -37.03 -29.10
C ALA A 208 36.36 -35.68 -29.24
N ALA A 209 37.69 -35.68 -29.20
CA ALA A 209 38.53 -34.47 -29.15
C ALA A 209 38.46 -33.61 -30.44
N ASP A 210 37.82 -34.12 -31.48
CA ASP A 210 37.53 -33.46 -32.76
C ASP A 210 36.21 -32.64 -32.73
N VAL A 211 35.35 -32.87 -31.75
CA VAL A 211 34.07 -32.17 -31.57
C VAL A 211 34.23 -30.98 -30.63
N ALA A 212 33.88 -29.77 -31.09
CA ALA A 212 34.06 -28.54 -30.31
C ALA A 212 32.93 -28.24 -29.30
N PHE A 213 31.72 -28.74 -29.55
CA PHE A 213 30.52 -28.41 -28.77
C PHE A 213 29.58 -29.61 -28.62
N VAL A 214 28.80 -29.61 -27.54
CA VAL A 214 27.80 -30.62 -27.23
C VAL A 214 26.50 -29.93 -26.83
N LYS A 215 25.36 -30.52 -27.20
CA LYS A 215 24.03 -30.07 -26.80
C LYS A 215 23.62 -30.70 -25.47
N LEU A 216 22.92 -29.91 -24.66
CA LEU A 216 22.34 -30.38 -23.41
C LEU A 216 21.08 -31.23 -23.64
N SER A 217 21.02 -32.42 -23.04
CA SER A 217 19.83 -33.28 -23.05
C SER A 217 18.70 -32.69 -22.17
N PRO A 218 17.41 -32.85 -22.55
CA PRO A 218 16.27 -32.41 -21.75
C PRO A 218 16.16 -33.02 -20.34
N ASN A 219 16.87 -34.12 -20.07
CA ASN A 219 16.91 -34.77 -18.76
C ASN A 219 18.34 -34.84 -18.20
N ALA A 220 19.17 -33.85 -18.54
CA ALA A 220 20.57 -33.90 -18.13
C ALA A 220 20.78 -33.64 -16.63
N GLU A 221 21.64 -34.43 -16.02
CA GLU A 221 22.06 -34.29 -14.63
C GLU A 221 23.20 -33.26 -14.52
N VAL A 222 23.12 -32.40 -13.49
CA VAL A 222 24.07 -31.31 -13.25
C VAL A 222 24.77 -31.55 -11.93
N ILE A 223 26.09 -31.70 -11.97
CA ILE A 223 26.91 -31.92 -10.79
C ILE A 223 27.78 -30.69 -10.58
N VAL A 224 27.64 -30.04 -9.42
CA VAL A 224 28.41 -28.83 -9.07
C VAL A 224 29.51 -29.20 -8.09
N ALA A 225 30.76 -28.91 -8.44
CA ALA A 225 31.89 -29.09 -7.54
C ALA A 225 31.92 -27.99 -6.46
N PRO A 226 32.01 -28.33 -5.16
CA PRO A 226 32.06 -27.35 -4.09
C PRO A 226 33.36 -26.55 -4.09
N LYS A 227 33.27 -25.22 -3.92
CA LYS A 227 34.43 -24.32 -3.86
C LYS A 227 34.44 -23.54 -2.55
N THR A 228 35.04 -24.15 -1.52
CA THR A 228 35.11 -23.54 -0.19
C THR A 228 36.11 -22.39 -0.14
N ARG A 229 35.74 -21.28 0.51
CA ARG A 229 36.65 -20.17 0.82
C ARG A 229 37.84 -20.67 1.63
N ALA A 230 39.07 -20.44 1.15
CA ALA A 230 40.26 -20.65 1.97
C ALA A 230 40.18 -19.71 3.19
N LYS A 231 40.08 -20.27 4.39
CA LYS A 231 40.08 -19.49 5.63
C LYS A 231 41.40 -18.72 5.72
N ALA A 232 41.31 -17.39 5.85
CA ALA A 232 42.43 -16.60 6.33
C ALA A 232 42.86 -17.17 7.69
N SER A 233 44.16 -17.40 7.87
CA SER A 233 44.76 -17.89 9.11
C SER A 233 44.53 -16.89 10.25
N GLN A 234 43.37 -16.99 10.91
CA GLN A 234 43.18 -16.44 12.23
C GLN A 234 43.63 -17.48 13.25
N SER A 235 44.63 -17.07 14.03
CA SER A 235 45.22 -17.82 15.13
C SER A 235 44.15 -18.34 16.09
N SER A 236 44.15 -19.67 16.20
CA SER A 236 43.45 -20.48 17.20
C SER A 236 43.67 -19.96 18.63
N GLY A 237 42.59 -19.96 19.40
CA GLY A 237 42.57 -19.68 20.83
C GLY A 237 41.16 -19.90 21.37
N ASP A 238 40.64 -21.10 21.12
CA ASP A 238 39.31 -21.52 21.53
C ASP A 238 39.28 -21.96 23.02
N HIS A 239 38.10 -21.76 23.60
CA HIS A 239 37.56 -22.32 24.85
C HIS A 239 38.06 -21.84 26.22
N ARG A 240 37.12 -21.31 27.01
CA ARG A 240 36.77 -21.98 28.28
C ARG A 240 35.37 -21.63 28.80
N SER A 241 34.61 -22.68 29.07
CA SER A 241 33.46 -22.71 29.97
C SER A 241 33.90 -22.80 31.43
N VAL A 242 33.14 -22.08 32.27
CA VAL A 242 32.81 -22.27 33.71
C VAL A 242 33.87 -22.88 34.64
N ALA A 243 34.45 -22.03 35.51
CA ALA A 243 34.57 -22.27 36.96
C ALA A 243 35.18 -21.03 37.64
N SER A 244 34.41 -20.40 38.53
CA SER A 244 34.86 -19.34 39.43
C SER A 244 35.38 -19.95 40.74
N THR A 245 36.64 -19.68 41.08
CA THR A 245 37.08 -19.62 42.48
C THR A 245 38.12 -18.50 42.67
N SER A 246 37.66 -17.48 43.40
CA SER A 246 38.37 -16.50 44.24
C SER A 246 39.91 -16.53 44.35
N LYS A 247 40.54 -15.36 44.17
CA LYS A 247 41.51 -14.66 45.07
C LYS A 247 42.24 -13.54 44.28
N SER A 248 42.00 -12.26 44.58
CA SER A 248 42.75 -11.40 45.52
C SER A 248 43.99 -10.69 44.94
N LYS A 249 43.94 -9.34 44.95
CA LYS A 249 45.06 -8.35 45.05
C LYS A 249 46.05 -8.35 43.86
N ARG A 250 46.62 -7.24 43.35
CA ARG A 250 46.87 -5.88 43.86
C ARG A 250 47.33 -5.00 42.67
N SER A 251 47.22 -3.68 42.84
CA SER A 251 47.64 -2.58 41.96
C SER A 251 49.12 -2.54 41.53
N GLY A 252 49.37 -2.00 40.32
CA GLY A 252 50.68 -1.54 39.84
C GLY A 252 50.52 -0.59 38.65
N ALA A 253 51.17 0.56 38.70
CA ALA A 253 50.84 1.79 37.98
C ALA A 253 51.34 1.88 36.52
N SER A 254 50.61 2.69 35.75
CA SER A 254 51.01 3.60 34.66
C SER A 254 52.00 3.14 33.57
N THR A 255 51.58 3.24 32.31
CA THR A 255 52.22 4.16 31.34
C THR A 255 51.35 4.35 30.10
N ILE A 256 51.11 5.63 29.80
CA ILE A 256 50.39 6.12 28.63
C ILE A 256 51.16 5.75 27.36
N ARG A 257 50.49 5.06 26.43
CA ARG A 257 50.79 5.13 24.99
C ARG A 257 49.50 5.33 24.22
N ARG A 258 49.37 6.52 23.63
CA ARG A 258 48.35 6.87 22.62
C ARG A 258 48.42 5.83 21.49
N ARG A 259 47.36 5.04 21.33
CA ARG A 259 47.12 4.24 20.12
C ARG A 259 45.91 4.85 19.41
N SER A 260 46.12 5.14 18.13
CA SER A 260 45.12 5.56 17.14
C SER A 260 43.84 4.75 17.26
N ALA A 261 42.71 5.47 17.33
CA ALA A 261 41.37 4.93 17.46
C ALA A 261 41.04 3.93 16.33
N ARG A 262 41.03 2.65 16.68
CA ARG A 262 40.28 1.64 15.95
C ARG A 262 38.88 1.69 16.56
N GLU A 263 37.91 2.27 15.85
CA GLU A 263 36.52 2.40 16.31
C GLU A 263 35.98 1.03 16.75
N GLU A 264 35.73 0.87 18.05
CA GLU A 264 34.91 -0.21 18.58
C GLU A 264 33.46 0.04 18.12
N LYS A 265 32.78 -0.99 17.61
CA LYS A 265 31.37 -0.91 17.22
C LYS A 265 30.57 -0.41 18.43
N ARG A 266 29.98 0.78 18.31
CA ARG A 266 29.16 1.37 19.38
C ARG A 266 27.94 0.47 19.65
N PRO A 267 27.54 0.29 20.92
CA PRO A 267 26.37 -0.51 21.24
C PRO A 267 25.13 0.07 20.57
N SER A 268 24.31 -0.82 19.99
CA SER A 268 23.10 -0.44 19.27
C SER A 268 21.94 -1.34 19.69
N LEU A 269 20.82 -0.72 20.05
CA LEU A 269 19.57 -1.40 20.37
C LEU A 269 18.60 -1.26 19.19
N LEU A 270 17.80 -2.30 18.97
CA LEU A 270 16.69 -2.30 18.02
C LEU A 270 15.42 -2.48 18.84
N LEU A 271 14.57 -1.46 18.85
CA LEU A 271 13.32 -1.45 19.61
C LEU A 271 12.14 -1.11 18.71
N ARG A 272 10.95 -1.50 19.14
CA ARG A 272 9.70 -1.15 18.48
C ARG A 272 9.35 0.30 18.79
N ALA A 273 9.20 1.15 17.77
CA ALA A 273 8.84 2.54 17.98
C ALA A 273 7.34 2.72 18.22
N ILE A 274 7.02 3.55 19.21
CA ILE A 274 5.66 3.96 19.52
C ILE A 274 5.65 5.47 19.78
N ASP A 275 4.69 6.19 19.22
CA ASP A 275 4.50 7.60 19.53
C ASP A 275 3.92 7.76 20.94
N ARG A 276 4.53 8.63 21.74
CA ARG A 276 4.05 8.95 23.08
C ARG A 276 2.60 9.45 23.07
N ALA A 277 2.18 10.19 22.05
CA ALA A 277 0.81 10.73 21.97
C ALA A 277 -0.26 9.61 22.02
N VAL A 278 0.06 8.42 21.51
CA VAL A 278 -0.85 7.25 21.50
C VAL A 278 -0.73 6.42 22.78
N CYS A 279 0.40 6.52 23.49
CA CYS A 279 0.72 5.74 24.70
C CYS A 279 0.48 6.50 26.01
N ASN A 280 -0.32 7.57 26.04
CA ASN A 280 -0.45 8.41 27.24
C ASN A 280 -0.93 7.64 28.49
N GLU A 281 -1.76 6.58 28.34
CA GLU A 281 -2.21 5.74 29.47
C GLU A 281 -1.09 4.93 30.14
N TRP A 282 0.06 4.79 29.47
CA TRP A 282 1.20 4.00 29.91
C TRP A 282 2.29 4.84 30.61
N PHE A 283 2.01 6.12 30.83
CA PHE A 283 2.87 7.05 31.55
C PHE A 283 2.11 7.64 32.73
N ASP A 284 2.74 7.68 33.91
CA ASP A 284 2.20 8.43 35.05
C ASP A 284 2.04 9.91 34.68
N GLU A 285 0.99 10.56 35.20
CA GLU A 285 0.61 11.97 34.94
C GLU A 285 1.81 12.93 35.14
N GLY A 286 2.58 13.11 34.07
CA GLY A 286 3.83 13.85 34.07
C GLY A 286 3.96 14.63 32.77
N ILE A 287 3.99 15.96 32.92
CA ILE A 287 4.02 17.00 31.89
C ILE A 287 4.70 16.53 30.59
N ALA A 288 3.96 16.61 29.47
CA ALA A 288 4.50 16.41 28.14
C ALA A 288 5.61 17.45 27.88
N GLU A 289 6.86 17.07 28.11
CA GLU A 289 8.00 17.90 27.72
C GLU A 289 8.11 17.94 26.18
N PRO A 290 8.10 19.13 25.55
CA PRO A 290 8.13 19.30 24.09
C PRO A 290 9.52 19.10 23.47
N GLY A 291 10.47 18.51 24.20
CA GLY A 291 11.83 18.25 23.72
C GLY A 291 11.97 16.92 22.97
N LEU A 292 13.02 16.79 22.15
CA LEU A 292 13.38 15.54 21.47
C LEU A 292 13.81 14.48 22.49
N CYS A 293 12.90 13.60 22.87
CA CYS A 293 13.10 12.57 23.89
C CYS A 293 12.76 11.17 23.37
N VAL A 294 13.48 10.18 23.88
CA VAL A 294 13.18 8.75 23.71
C VAL A 294 13.13 8.08 25.07
N TRP A 295 12.05 7.34 25.32
CA TRP A 295 11.88 6.54 26.53
C TRP A 295 12.15 5.07 26.22
N ILE A 296 13.02 4.45 27.02
CA ILE A 296 13.41 3.04 26.90
C ILE A 296 13.28 2.38 28.28
N ASP A 297 12.95 1.09 28.29
CA ASP A 297 12.97 0.26 29.50
C ASP A 297 14.24 0.50 30.35
N ARG A 298 14.01 0.67 31.65
CA ARG A 298 15.05 0.88 32.66
C ARG A 298 16.10 -0.23 32.64
N ASP A 299 15.73 -1.46 32.33
CA ASP A 299 16.66 -2.59 32.28
C ASP A 299 17.73 -2.43 31.18
N TYR A 300 17.37 -1.86 30.03
CA TYR A 300 18.34 -1.57 28.95
C TYR A 300 19.28 -0.42 29.33
N ILE A 301 18.80 0.56 30.10
CA ILE A 301 19.62 1.70 30.58
C ILE A 301 20.62 1.25 31.65
N LEU A 302 20.25 0.26 32.47
CA LEU A 302 21.10 -0.31 33.51
C LEU A 302 22.17 -1.28 32.96
N THR A 303 22.00 -1.77 31.73
CA THR A 303 22.98 -2.63 31.06
C THR A 303 24.30 -1.88 30.84
N ASN A 304 25.45 -2.57 30.96
CA ASN A 304 26.80 -1.97 30.85
C ASN A 304 27.04 -1.17 29.55
N GLU A 305 26.25 -1.42 28.51
CA GLU A 305 26.35 -0.78 27.20
C GLU A 305 25.77 0.65 27.15
N PHE A 306 24.76 0.98 27.97
CA PHE A 306 24.09 2.29 27.99
C PHE A 306 24.23 3.04 29.32
N ARG A 307 24.96 2.46 30.27
CA ARG A 307 25.16 3.04 31.60
C ARG A 307 25.93 4.38 31.53
N GLY A 308 25.22 5.47 31.81
CA GLY A 308 25.77 6.84 31.81
C GLY A 308 25.64 7.59 30.48
N VAL A 309 24.88 7.04 29.51
CA VAL A 309 24.58 7.71 28.23
C VAL A 309 23.30 8.55 28.38
N ASN A 310 23.41 9.86 28.16
CA ASN A 310 22.25 10.79 28.24
C ASN A 310 21.64 11.13 26.87
N TYR A 311 22.38 10.94 25.79
CA TYR A 311 21.97 11.29 24.43
C TYR A 311 22.19 10.12 23.48
N VAL A 312 21.25 9.92 22.56
CA VAL A 312 21.20 8.75 21.68
C VAL A 312 20.83 9.18 20.28
N VAL A 313 21.45 8.54 19.28
CA VAL A 313 21.07 8.66 17.87
C VAL A 313 19.94 7.68 17.59
N VAL A 314 18.87 8.19 17.02
CA VAL A 314 17.64 7.50 16.67
C VAL A 314 17.53 7.46 15.15
N ASP A 315 17.34 6.26 14.60
CA ASP A 315 17.22 6.02 13.17
C ASP A 315 16.06 5.05 12.90
N VAL A 316 15.09 5.44 12.09
CA VAL A 316 13.93 4.59 11.73
C VAL A 316 14.33 3.71 10.55
N LEU A 317 14.47 2.41 10.81
CA LEU A 317 14.84 1.46 9.77
C LEU A 317 13.64 1.15 8.88
N LYS A 318 13.75 1.50 7.60
CA LYS A 318 12.84 1.06 6.53
C LYS A 318 13.55 -0.04 5.71
N PRO A 319 12.93 -1.22 5.48
CA PRO A 319 13.57 -2.27 4.70
C PRO A 319 13.67 -1.87 3.22
N ALA A 320 14.74 -2.33 2.54
CA ALA A 320 15.08 -1.92 1.17
C ALA A 320 13.97 -2.22 0.12
N GLY A 321 13.15 -3.25 0.33
CA GLY A 321 12.03 -3.61 -0.56
C GLY A 321 10.82 -2.68 -0.47
N LEU A 322 10.85 -1.66 0.40
CA LEU A 322 9.74 -0.75 0.66
C LEU A 322 9.97 0.68 0.17
N GLN A 323 11.15 0.98 -0.38
CA GLN A 323 11.42 2.24 -1.07
C GLN A 323 10.91 2.13 -2.51
N LYS A 324 10.16 3.14 -3.00
CA LYS A 324 9.78 3.16 -4.42
C LYS A 324 11.06 3.21 -5.29
N PRO A 325 11.12 2.50 -6.43
CA PRO A 325 12.16 2.76 -7.42
C PRO A 325 12.03 4.22 -7.87
N GLN A 326 13.00 5.06 -7.53
CA GLN A 326 13.02 6.46 -7.94
C GLN A 326 13.24 6.53 -9.46
N PRO A 327 12.48 7.37 -10.19
CA PRO A 327 12.82 7.71 -11.56
C PRO A 327 14.16 8.47 -11.59
N GLU A 328 15.05 8.08 -12.51
CA GLU A 328 16.42 8.60 -12.64
C GLU A 328 16.50 10.13 -12.82
N ASP A 329 15.42 10.77 -13.31
CA ASP A 329 15.34 12.22 -13.50
C ASP A 329 15.22 13.03 -12.18
N ALA A 330 14.81 12.40 -11.08
CA ALA A 330 14.71 13.05 -9.77
C ALA A 330 16.04 13.02 -8.97
N ALA A 331 17.03 12.25 -9.42
CA ALA A 331 18.32 12.13 -8.75
C ALA A 331 19.18 13.41 -8.86
N ALA A 332 18.90 14.27 -9.85
CA ALA A 332 19.69 15.48 -10.10
C ALA A 332 19.23 16.72 -9.32
N ALA A 333 17.99 16.77 -8.82
CA ALA A 333 17.41 17.98 -8.21
C ALA A 333 17.30 17.94 -6.67
N ALA A 334 17.46 16.77 -6.04
CA ALA A 334 17.35 16.60 -4.59
C ALA A 334 18.64 16.01 -4.00
N ALA A 335 19.73 16.78 -4.02
CA ALA A 335 20.88 16.47 -3.18
C ALA A 335 20.45 16.48 -1.71
N SER A 336 20.43 15.30 -1.11
CA SER A 336 19.99 14.97 0.25
C SER A 336 20.71 15.81 1.33
N ASN A 337 20.14 16.97 1.67
CA ASN A 337 20.65 17.85 2.74
C ASN A 337 19.98 17.60 4.10
N ALA A 338 19.06 16.64 4.21
CA ALA A 338 18.37 16.25 5.44
C ALA A 338 18.94 14.94 6.02
N SER A 339 19.10 14.88 7.33
CA SER A 339 19.61 13.70 8.04
C SER A 339 18.47 12.76 8.43
N SER A 340 18.62 11.46 8.17
CA SER A 340 17.72 10.41 8.68
C SER A 340 18.01 10.01 10.12
N LYS A 341 19.20 10.37 10.64
CA LYS A 341 19.67 10.08 12.00
C LYS A 341 19.51 11.33 12.85
N ILE A 342 18.77 11.24 13.95
CA ILE A 342 18.48 12.38 14.83
C ILE A 342 18.93 12.07 16.25
N VAL A 343 19.53 13.04 16.93
CA VAL A 343 19.92 12.90 18.33
C VAL A 343 18.78 13.32 19.26
N ALA A 344 18.48 12.48 20.24
CA ALA A 344 17.44 12.70 21.24
C ALA A 344 17.96 12.38 22.65
N LYS A 345 17.28 12.93 23.67
CA LYS A 345 17.56 12.72 25.10
C LYS A 345 16.99 11.37 25.55
N LEU A 346 17.81 10.56 26.21
CA LEU A 346 17.39 9.25 26.75
C LEU A 346 16.68 9.43 28.09
N LYS A 347 15.51 8.81 28.25
CA LYS A 347 14.78 8.74 29.52
C LYS A 347 14.38 7.30 29.86
N PRO A 348 14.26 6.95 31.16
CA PRO A 348 13.73 5.66 31.57
C PRO A 348 12.21 5.59 31.34
N TRP A 349 11.75 4.41 30.92
CA TRP A 349 10.35 4.00 30.91
C TRP A 349 10.18 2.91 31.97
N ASP A 350 9.31 3.16 32.95
CA ASP A 350 9.15 2.26 34.11
C ASP A 350 8.34 0.99 33.78
N ASP A 351 7.33 1.05 32.89
CA ASP A 351 6.52 -0.13 32.50
C ASP A 351 6.14 -0.12 31.00
N PRO A 352 7.00 -0.64 30.10
CA PRO A 352 6.71 -0.75 28.67
C PRO A 352 5.86 -2.00 28.29
N PRO A 353 5.03 -1.94 27.22
CA PRO A 353 4.10 -3.00 26.82
C PRO A 353 4.63 -4.41 26.70
N ASN A 354 5.85 -4.55 26.21
CA ASN A 354 6.45 -5.84 25.91
C ASN A 354 7.95 -5.87 26.27
N GLY A 355 8.46 -4.90 27.06
CA GLY A 355 9.90 -4.71 27.31
C GLY A 355 10.71 -4.22 26.10
N GLN A 356 10.32 -4.56 24.87
CA GLN A 356 11.05 -4.27 23.62
C GLN A 356 10.54 -3.01 22.88
N ALA A 357 9.78 -2.16 23.57
CA ALA A 357 9.22 -0.93 23.01
C ALA A 357 10.05 0.30 23.40
N ALA A 358 10.09 1.28 22.52
CA ALA A 358 10.64 2.60 22.76
C ALA A 358 9.58 3.65 22.41
N ALA A 359 9.26 4.51 23.36
CA ALA A 359 8.37 5.64 23.10
C ALA A 359 9.19 6.81 22.53
N LEU A 360 8.65 7.48 21.50
CA LEU A 360 9.24 8.63 20.84
C LEU A 360 8.37 9.87 21.13
N SER A 361 9.01 11.02 21.33
CA SER A 361 8.29 12.28 21.48
C SER A 361 7.67 12.72 20.15
N ALA A 362 6.48 13.34 20.15
CA ALA A 362 5.84 13.93 18.97
C ALA A 362 6.79 14.78 18.07
N PRO A 363 7.64 15.69 18.60
CA PRO A 363 8.62 16.43 17.77
C PRO A 363 9.67 15.54 17.09
N LEU A 364 10.03 14.41 17.72
CA LEU A 364 10.97 13.44 17.15
C LEU A 364 10.31 12.60 16.06
N CYS A 365 9.05 12.20 16.27
CA CYS A 365 8.23 11.52 15.26
C CYS A 365 8.05 12.39 14.02
N ALA A 366 7.75 13.69 14.21
CA ALA A 366 7.61 14.67 13.14
C ALA A 366 8.93 14.84 12.36
N ALA A 367 10.05 15.00 13.06
CA ALA A 367 11.37 15.13 12.42
C ALA A 367 11.82 13.87 11.64
N LEU A 368 11.35 12.68 12.05
CA LEU A 368 11.59 11.42 11.36
C LEU A 368 10.55 11.10 10.26
N GLY A 369 9.53 11.94 10.08
CA GLY A 369 8.43 11.71 9.13
C GLY A 369 7.56 10.50 9.49
N CYS A 370 7.40 10.24 10.79
CA CYS A 370 6.70 9.08 11.35
C CYS A 370 5.72 9.51 12.47
N THR A 371 4.89 10.53 12.22
CA THR A 371 3.89 11.02 13.20
C THR A 371 2.85 9.94 13.54
N GLY A 372 2.57 9.77 14.84
CA GLY A 372 1.62 8.76 15.32
C GLY A 372 2.09 7.32 15.16
N ILE A 373 3.38 7.03 14.90
CA ILE A 373 3.84 5.66 14.63
C ILE A 373 3.51 4.68 15.77
N VAL A 374 2.93 3.52 15.45
CA VAL A 374 2.63 2.45 16.43
C VAL A 374 3.17 1.13 15.89
N GLY A 375 4.49 1.00 15.85
CA GLY A 375 5.18 -0.13 15.24
C GLY A 375 6.15 0.28 14.13
N GLY A 376 7.17 -0.54 13.92
CA GLY A 376 8.35 -0.21 13.14
C GLY A 376 9.59 -0.34 14.02
N ILE A 377 10.74 -0.57 13.38
CA ILE A 377 12.00 -0.82 14.09
C ILE A 377 12.82 0.45 14.09
N VAL A 378 13.15 0.91 15.30
CA VAL A 378 14.06 2.03 15.49
C VAL A 378 15.38 1.51 16.05
N LYS A 379 16.45 1.96 15.42
CA LYS A 379 17.81 1.73 15.84
C LYS A 379 18.26 2.87 16.73
N ILE A 380 18.68 2.51 17.93
CA ILE A 380 19.09 3.42 18.99
C ILE A 380 20.57 3.17 19.25
N GLN A 381 21.42 4.18 19.05
CA GLN A 381 22.87 4.07 19.23
C GLN A 381 23.40 5.18 20.13
N ALA A 382 24.38 4.89 20.99
CA ALA A 382 25.01 5.92 21.81
C ALA A 382 25.52 7.09 20.95
N ALA A 383 25.12 8.33 21.30
CA ALA A 383 25.46 9.50 20.51
C ALA A 383 26.98 9.76 20.51
N PRO A 384 27.56 10.24 19.39
CA PRO A 384 28.94 10.73 19.38
C PRO A 384 29.12 11.91 20.35
N GLN A 385 30.37 12.25 20.68
CA GLN A 385 30.62 13.44 21.50
C GLN A 385 30.04 14.70 20.83
N PRO A 386 29.36 15.58 21.58
CA PRO A 386 28.76 16.79 21.04
C PRO A 386 29.84 17.73 20.52
N LEU A 387 29.50 18.53 19.51
CA LEU A 387 30.39 19.56 18.98
C LEU A 387 30.79 20.57 20.09
N PRO A 388 32.06 21.01 20.14
CA PRO A 388 32.50 21.97 21.14
C PRO A 388 31.80 23.33 20.95
N ARG A 389 31.51 24.01 22.07
CA ARG A 389 30.85 25.33 22.08
C ARG A 389 31.73 26.33 21.30
N GLY A 390 31.26 26.74 20.12
CA GLY A 390 31.99 27.62 19.19
C GLY A 390 32.34 27.01 17.82
N ALA A 391 32.08 25.72 17.59
CA ALA A 391 32.32 25.07 16.29
C ALA A 391 31.33 25.48 15.19
N VAL A 392 30.09 25.82 15.57
CA VAL A 392 29.03 26.26 14.65
C VAL A 392 29.00 27.80 14.65
N GLN A 393 29.27 28.39 13.50
CA GLN A 393 29.28 29.85 13.32
C GLN A 393 27.89 30.40 12.97
N GLN A 394 27.10 29.65 12.21
CA GLN A 394 25.79 30.08 11.71
C GLN A 394 24.86 28.88 11.47
N ILE A 395 23.55 29.07 11.63
CA ILE A 395 22.52 28.06 11.35
C ILE A 395 21.73 28.52 10.13
N LYS A 396 21.59 27.66 9.11
CA LYS A 396 20.79 27.91 7.90
C LYS A 396 19.50 27.10 7.96
N VAL A 397 18.36 27.76 7.76
CA VAL A 397 17.03 27.13 7.73
C VAL A 397 16.47 27.19 6.31
N PHE A 398 16.12 26.02 5.76
CA PHE A 398 15.52 25.86 4.44
C PHE A 398 14.04 25.52 4.59
N PRO A 399 13.10 26.46 4.42
CA PRO A 399 11.67 26.19 4.56
C PRO A 399 11.17 25.24 3.45
N PHE A 400 10.07 24.52 3.69
CA PHE A 400 9.43 23.70 2.66
C PHE A 400 8.56 24.54 1.72
N ALA A 401 8.51 24.17 0.44
CA ALA A 401 7.60 24.78 -0.52
C ALA A 401 6.15 24.28 -0.29
N ALA A 402 5.21 25.20 -0.11
CA ALA A 402 3.80 24.88 0.11
C ALA A 402 3.18 24.13 -1.09
N GLY A 403 2.47 23.03 -0.81
CA GLY A 403 1.87 22.18 -1.84
C GLY A 403 0.72 22.86 -2.59
N SER A 404 0.85 22.96 -3.92
CA SER A 404 -0.17 23.15 -4.99
C SER A 404 -1.40 24.08 -4.85
N LYS A 405 -1.60 24.84 -3.76
CA LYS A 405 -2.53 25.98 -3.72
C LYS A 405 -1.74 27.28 -3.66
N VAL A 406 -1.50 27.88 -4.82
CA VAL A 406 -0.96 29.24 -4.93
C VAL A 406 -2.09 30.22 -4.63
N GLY A 407 -2.36 30.43 -3.34
CA GLY A 407 -3.32 31.41 -2.84
C GLY A 407 -3.01 31.73 -1.39
N GLU A 408 -2.45 32.91 -1.15
CA GLU A 408 -2.26 33.56 0.17
C GLU A 408 -1.40 32.85 1.24
N GLY A 409 -0.38 32.07 0.84
CA GLY A 409 0.67 31.59 1.76
C GLY A 409 1.81 32.60 1.95
N LEU A 410 2.14 32.92 3.21
CA LEU A 410 3.22 33.81 3.64
C LEU A 410 4.55 33.52 2.91
N ARG A 411 4.97 34.42 2.02
CA ARG A 411 6.32 34.43 1.47
C ARG A 411 7.27 34.88 2.59
N PHE A 412 8.05 33.95 3.15
CA PHE A 412 9.22 34.33 3.95
C PHE A 412 10.22 35.00 2.99
N GLY A 413 10.13 36.33 2.92
CA GLY A 413 10.68 37.12 1.84
C GLY A 413 12.20 37.10 1.78
N ILE A 414 12.65 37.11 0.53
CA ILE A 414 14.06 37.12 0.15
C ILE A 414 14.64 38.54 0.17
N GLU A 415 13.82 39.58 0.36
CA GLU A 415 14.18 40.91 -0.15
C GLU A 415 14.69 41.92 0.89
N THR A 416 14.42 41.76 2.19
CA THR A 416 14.90 42.74 3.20
C THR A 416 15.51 42.13 4.46
N LYS A 417 16.56 42.80 4.99
CA LYS A 417 17.24 42.41 6.25
C LYS A 417 16.29 42.43 7.46
N ALA A 418 15.28 43.30 7.43
CA ALA A 418 14.26 43.42 8.48
C ALA A 418 13.34 42.18 8.53
N GLU A 419 12.90 41.71 7.37
CA GLU A 419 12.03 40.53 7.25
C GLU A 419 12.74 39.24 7.67
N LYS A 420 14.04 39.11 7.37
CA LYS A 420 14.88 38.01 7.88
C LYS A 420 15.02 38.02 9.42
N GLU A 421 15.15 39.20 10.02
CA GLU A 421 15.24 39.34 11.47
C GLU A 421 13.90 39.03 12.16
N GLU A 422 12.79 39.45 11.56
CA GLU A 422 11.43 39.14 12.03
C GLU A 422 11.13 37.64 11.92
N SER A 423 11.50 37.01 10.81
CA SER A 423 11.39 35.55 10.60
C SER A 423 12.19 34.75 11.62
N THR A 424 13.38 35.25 12.00
CA THR A 424 14.21 34.66 13.05
C THR A 424 13.58 34.76 14.43
N LYS A 425 12.94 35.90 14.75
CA LYS A 425 12.19 36.08 16.00
C LYS A 425 10.98 35.16 16.04
N ARG A 426 10.24 35.02 14.93
CA ARG A 426 9.09 34.11 14.80
C ARG A 426 9.49 32.65 14.93
N PHE A 427 10.54 32.18 14.27
CA PHE A 427 11.05 30.81 14.40
C PHE A 427 11.52 30.50 15.83
N LYS A 428 12.20 31.45 16.48
CA LYS A 428 12.55 31.31 17.90
C LYS A 428 11.32 31.23 18.79
N HIS A 429 10.23 31.94 18.47
CA HIS A 429 8.98 31.90 19.22
C HIS A 429 8.23 30.58 19.05
N ILE A 430 8.11 30.07 17.81
CA ILE A 430 7.43 28.81 17.48
C ILE A 430 8.10 27.62 18.18
N TYR A 431 9.43 27.57 18.17
CA TYR A 431 10.18 26.42 18.72
C TYR A 431 10.79 26.65 20.11
N SER A 432 10.49 27.79 20.75
CA SER A 432 10.73 28.00 22.19
C SER A 432 9.56 27.42 22.98
N GLY A 433 9.84 26.51 23.91
CA GLY A 433 8.80 25.90 24.73
C GLY A 433 8.07 26.93 25.61
N PRO A 434 6.82 26.65 26.01
CA PRO A 434 6.09 27.48 26.98
C PRO A 434 6.91 27.65 28.27
N LYS A 435 6.83 28.85 28.87
CA LYS A 435 7.65 29.32 30.01
C LYS A 435 7.88 28.20 31.04
N GLY A 436 9.09 27.65 31.07
CA GLY A 436 9.51 26.63 32.04
C GLY A 436 9.77 25.22 31.45
N SER A 437 9.46 24.98 30.17
CA SER A 437 9.77 23.72 29.47
C SER A 437 10.95 23.87 28.49
N GLU A 438 11.82 22.85 28.38
CA GLU A 438 12.89 22.81 27.38
C GLU A 438 12.26 22.75 25.97
N GLY A 439 12.34 23.84 25.21
CA GLY A 439 11.90 23.86 23.80
C GLY A 439 12.83 23.09 22.87
N LEU A 440 12.38 22.83 21.63
CA LEU A 440 13.17 22.15 20.59
C LEU A 440 14.55 22.80 20.36
N LEU A 441 14.65 24.12 20.52
CA LEU A 441 15.91 24.87 20.37
C LEU A 441 16.86 24.78 21.57
N GLN A 442 16.34 24.41 22.74
CA GLN A 442 17.09 24.26 23.99
C GLN A 442 17.53 22.80 24.22
N GLY A 443 16.96 21.85 23.46
CA GLY A 443 17.34 20.45 23.41
C GLY A 443 18.42 20.12 22.35
N PRO A 444 18.69 18.82 22.13
CA PRO A 444 19.71 18.39 21.18
C PRO A 444 19.30 18.69 19.73
N ILE A 445 20.14 19.40 18.96
CA ILE A 445 19.91 19.66 17.53
C ILE A 445 20.98 18.94 16.70
N THR A 446 20.53 18.25 15.66
CA THR A 446 21.39 17.53 14.72
C THR A 446 21.54 18.31 13.42
N ASP A 447 22.70 18.22 12.76
CA ASP A 447 22.89 18.80 11.43
C ASP A 447 21.98 18.10 10.41
N GLY A 448 21.19 18.87 9.66
CA GLY A 448 20.18 18.34 8.74
C GLY A 448 18.86 17.95 9.39
N LEU A 449 18.55 18.41 10.62
CA LEU A 449 17.28 18.15 11.30
C LEU A 449 16.11 18.70 10.47
N VAL A 450 15.11 17.86 10.22
CA VAL A 450 13.82 18.30 9.68
C VAL A 450 12.96 18.79 10.84
N VAL A 451 12.47 20.01 10.72
CA VAL A 451 11.57 20.62 11.70
C VAL A 451 10.22 20.76 11.02
N ASP A 452 9.30 19.86 11.37
CA ASP A 452 7.93 19.83 10.87
C ASP A 452 6.95 20.29 11.97
N LEU A 453 5.70 20.56 11.59
CA LEU A 453 4.63 20.83 12.54
C LEU A 453 4.27 19.56 13.32
N TYR A 454 3.97 19.72 14.60
CA TYR A 454 3.49 18.65 15.48
C TYR A 454 2.41 19.19 16.42
N ASP A 455 1.56 18.28 16.91
CA ASP A 455 0.40 18.63 17.74
C ASP A 455 0.80 19.44 18.98
N GLY A 456 0.17 20.61 19.15
CA GLY A 456 0.43 21.56 20.24
C GLY A 456 1.30 22.77 19.88
N LEU A 457 1.69 22.94 18.61
CA LEU A 457 2.33 24.16 18.11
C LEU A 457 1.32 25.13 17.48
N GLU A 458 1.26 26.36 17.98
CA GLU A 458 0.57 27.47 17.31
C GLU A 458 1.44 27.98 16.16
N ALA A 459 1.23 27.43 14.96
CA ALA A 459 1.92 27.87 13.75
C ALA A 459 1.07 28.90 12.97
N PRO A 460 1.67 29.98 12.45
CA PRO A 460 0.98 30.90 11.54
C PRO A 460 0.53 30.20 10.24
N GLN A 461 -0.60 30.62 9.67
CA GLN A 461 -1.13 30.10 8.40
C GLN A 461 -0.06 30.08 7.29
N GLY A 462 0.26 28.90 6.75
CA GLY A 462 1.19 28.71 5.63
C GLY A 462 2.64 28.34 6.00
N TRP A 463 2.99 28.17 7.28
CA TRP A 463 4.28 27.57 7.65
C TRP A 463 4.19 26.03 7.60
N GLU A 464 4.93 25.41 6.68
CA GLU A 464 4.88 23.96 6.44
C GLU A 464 6.11 23.18 6.97
N GLY A 465 6.98 23.83 7.75
CA GLY A 465 8.23 23.25 8.26
C GLY A 465 9.47 23.56 7.41
N GLY A 466 10.63 23.01 7.78
CA GLY A 466 11.89 23.20 7.05
C GLY A 466 13.08 22.37 7.56
N ILE A 467 14.21 22.41 6.85
CA ILE A 467 15.46 21.70 7.18
C ILE A 467 16.45 22.67 7.85
N VAL A 468 17.05 22.27 8.96
CA VAL A 468 18.07 23.03 9.71
C VAL A 468 19.46 22.47 9.42
N LYS A 469 20.40 23.33 9.00
CA LYS A 469 21.79 22.95 8.68
C LYS A 469 22.80 23.83 9.41
N PHE A 470 23.91 23.26 9.83
CA PHE A 470 25.00 23.96 10.50
C PHE A 470 26.08 24.44 9.51
N GLU A 471 26.62 25.63 9.78
CA GLU A 471 27.82 26.15 9.13
C GLU A 471 28.98 26.15 10.13
N TYR A 472 30.05 25.45 9.77
CA TYR A 472 31.19 25.17 10.65
C TYR A 472 32.30 26.20 10.49
N SER A 473 33.10 26.40 11.54
CA SER A 473 34.37 27.12 11.42
C SER A 473 35.39 26.34 10.58
N SER A 474 36.29 27.06 9.90
CA SER A 474 37.32 26.50 9.02
C SER A 474 38.21 25.44 9.67
N ASP A 475 38.36 25.47 10.99
CA ASP A 475 39.19 24.53 11.75
C ASP A 475 38.55 23.14 11.89
N VAL A 476 37.21 23.04 11.83
CA VAL A 476 36.46 21.78 11.95
C VAL A 476 36.17 21.14 10.57
N ALA A 477 36.21 21.93 9.50
CA ALA A 477 36.01 21.49 8.12
C ALA A 477 37.21 20.70 7.53
N SER A 478 38.39 20.77 8.17
CA SER A 478 39.64 20.18 7.67
C SER A 478 39.96 18.79 8.22
N GLN A 479 39.23 18.30 9.23
CA GLN A 479 39.27 16.89 9.62
C GLN A 479 38.35 16.12 8.69
N GLU A 480 38.83 15.06 8.03
CA GLU A 480 38.00 14.17 7.19
C GLU A 480 36.83 13.63 8.01
N GLN A 481 35.67 14.28 7.89
CA GLN A 481 34.47 13.90 8.59
C GLN A 481 33.89 12.66 7.91
N ASN A 482 33.89 11.56 8.67
CA ASN A 482 33.27 10.31 8.26
C ASN A 482 31.79 10.59 7.95
N LYS A 483 31.37 10.37 6.70
CA LYS A 483 30.03 10.69 6.16
C LYS A 483 28.84 10.13 6.95
N ASP A 484 29.11 9.24 7.92
CA ASP A 484 28.12 8.42 8.62
C ASP A 484 27.87 8.84 10.08
N ALA A 485 28.67 9.77 10.63
CA ALA A 485 28.55 10.23 12.02
C ALA A 485 27.59 11.43 12.13
N ALA A 486 26.48 11.26 12.86
CA ALA A 486 25.54 12.35 13.12
C ALA A 486 26.19 13.45 13.97
N LEU A 487 26.38 14.63 13.39
CA LEU A 487 26.93 15.82 14.06
C LEU A 487 25.80 16.53 14.81
N TRP A 488 26.02 16.86 16.09
CA TRP A 488 24.97 17.43 16.93
C TRP A 488 25.53 18.37 18.01
N MET A 489 24.64 19.23 18.52
CA MET A 489 24.88 20.17 19.62
C MET A 489 23.76 20.08 20.66
N ALA A 490 24.09 20.25 21.94
CA ALA A 490 23.15 20.06 23.06
C ALA A 490 22.14 21.20 23.24
N GLY A 491 22.23 22.28 22.45
CA GLY A 491 21.31 23.42 22.49
C GLY A 491 21.87 24.62 21.73
N VAL A 492 21.00 25.48 21.21
CA VAL A 492 21.39 26.69 20.46
C VAL A 492 21.64 27.84 21.43
N ASP A 493 22.88 28.28 21.54
CA ASP A 493 23.22 29.50 22.27
C ASP A 493 22.54 30.71 21.60
N ALA A 494 21.96 31.62 22.40
CA ALA A 494 21.24 32.79 21.92
C ALA A 494 22.06 33.74 21.00
N LYS A 495 23.39 33.56 20.97
CA LYS A 495 24.36 34.35 20.19
C LYS A 495 24.63 33.81 18.78
N ILE A 496 24.11 32.63 18.40
CA ILE A 496 24.34 32.06 17.06
C ILE A 496 23.34 32.68 16.06
N PRO A 497 23.80 33.26 14.93
CA PRO A 497 22.92 33.80 13.90
C PRO A 497 22.18 32.68 13.15
N ILE A 498 20.87 32.89 12.91
CA ILE A 498 20.01 32.01 12.10
C ILE A 498 19.70 32.75 10.79
N ASP A 499 19.92 32.12 9.64
CA ASP A 499 19.63 32.69 8.31
C ASP A 499 18.68 31.79 7.52
N PHE A 500 17.67 32.41 6.90
CA PHE A 500 16.67 31.72 6.09
C PHE A 500 17.11 31.71 4.62
N GLN A 501 17.02 30.53 4.01
CA GLN A 501 17.41 30.26 2.63
C GLN A 501 16.16 29.99 1.75
N GLN A 502 16.36 29.73 0.46
CA GLN A 502 15.25 29.49 -0.48
C GLN A 502 14.46 28.21 -0.13
N PRO A 503 13.14 28.16 -0.41
CA PRO A 503 12.33 26.99 -0.13
C PRO A 503 12.80 25.75 -0.90
N VAL A 504 12.87 24.61 -0.22
CA VAL A 504 13.29 23.31 -0.77
C VAL A 504 12.08 22.36 -0.79
N PRO A 505 11.94 21.47 -1.79
CA PRO A 505 10.90 20.44 -1.76
C PRO A 505 11.06 19.50 -0.56
N ARG A 506 9.94 19.00 -0.03
CA ARG A 506 9.95 18.04 1.09
C ARG A 506 10.72 16.76 0.71
N PRO A 507 11.55 16.18 1.61
CA PRO A 507 12.27 14.95 1.35
C PRO A 507 11.31 13.80 1.02
N PRO A 508 11.68 12.90 0.07
CA PRO A 508 10.78 11.86 -0.42
C PRO A 508 10.37 10.86 0.67
N TRP A 509 11.22 10.59 1.67
CA TRP A 509 10.89 9.69 2.77
C TRP A 509 9.86 10.24 3.78
N ILE A 510 9.58 11.55 3.71
CA ILE A 510 8.54 12.24 4.50
C ILE A 510 7.26 12.36 3.66
N SER A 511 7.37 12.66 2.36
CA SER A 511 6.21 12.71 1.44
C SER A 511 5.59 11.34 1.14
N GLU A 512 6.27 10.23 1.46
CA GLU A 512 5.82 8.86 1.15
C GLU A 512 4.65 8.33 2.02
N THR A 513 4.10 9.12 2.94
CA THR A 513 2.88 8.79 3.68
C THR A 513 1.64 8.61 2.80
N ASP A 514 1.68 9.03 1.54
CA ASP A 514 0.50 9.09 0.63
C ASP A 514 0.05 7.76 -0.01
N ILE A 515 0.66 6.61 0.31
CA ILE A 515 0.20 5.33 -0.27
C ILE A 515 -0.77 4.58 0.65
N PHE A 516 -0.59 4.72 1.96
CA PHE A 516 -1.34 3.96 2.96
C PHE A 516 -1.74 4.87 4.12
N GLU A 517 -3.04 5.02 4.32
CA GLU A 517 -3.57 5.76 5.47
C GLU A 517 -3.22 4.98 6.74
N LEU A 518 -2.14 5.41 7.40
CA LEU A 518 -1.77 4.94 8.73
C LEU A 518 -2.75 5.44 9.80
N GLN A 519 -3.56 6.46 9.49
CA GLN A 519 -4.55 7.06 10.39
C GLN A 519 -5.95 6.98 9.75
N PRO A 520 -6.83 6.08 10.20
CA PRO A 520 -8.26 6.22 9.94
C PRO A 520 -8.81 7.39 10.78
N SER A 521 -9.47 8.38 10.17
CA SER A 521 -10.13 9.46 10.93
C SER A 521 -11.28 8.92 11.80
N HIS A 522 -11.44 9.49 13.00
CA HIS A 522 -12.36 9.02 14.05
C HIS A 522 -13.84 9.42 13.86
N ASP A 523 -14.25 9.81 12.65
CA ASP A 523 -15.52 10.55 12.47
C ASP A 523 -16.81 9.69 12.51
N ALA A 524 -16.70 8.38 12.73
CA ALA A 524 -17.85 7.48 12.66
C ALA A 524 -18.38 7.09 14.04
N LEU A 525 -19.54 7.63 14.43
CA LEU A 525 -20.32 7.11 15.55
C LEU A 525 -20.86 5.72 15.23
N LEU A 526 -20.45 4.74 16.02
CA LEU A 526 -21.02 3.40 16.01
C LEU A 526 -21.94 3.24 17.21
N VAL A 527 -23.18 2.82 16.96
CA VAL A 527 -24.22 2.72 18.00
C VAL A 527 -24.92 1.37 17.90
N GLY A 528 -25.02 0.66 19.02
CA GLY A 528 -25.77 -0.61 19.12
C GLY A 528 -25.07 -1.83 18.52
N ILE A 529 -23.76 -1.74 18.25
CA ILE A 529 -22.93 -2.81 17.66
C ILE A 529 -21.88 -3.30 18.69
N ASP A 530 -22.01 -2.92 19.96
CA ASP A 530 -20.99 -3.14 21.01
C ASP A 530 -20.63 -4.62 21.19
N THR A 531 -21.62 -5.52 21.08
CA THR A 531 -21.39 -6.97 21.16
C THR A 531 -20.61 -7.51 19.96
N LEU A 532 -20.91 -7.03 18.76
CA LEU A 532 -20.16 -7.38 17.55
C LEU A 532 -18.75 -6.79 17.58
N LEU A 533 -18.57 -5.57 18.08
CA LEU A 533 -17.27 -4.94 18.26
C LEU A 533 -16.41 -5.72 19.27
N ALA A 534 -16.97 -6.11 20.42
CA ALA A 534 -16.28 -6.94 21.41
C ALA A 534 -15.87 -8.30 20.83
N ASN A 535 -16.76 -8.93 20.04
CA ASN A 535 -16.43 -10.18 19.35
C ASN A 535 -15.30 -9.95 18.34
N LEU A 536 -15.40 -8.94 17.47
CA LEU A 536 -14.35 -8.60 16.50
C LEU A 536 -13.01 -8.32 17.18
N GLN A 537 -13.02 -7.54 18.26
CA GLN A 537 -11.82 -7.22 19.04
C GLN A 537 -11.20 -8.48 19.64
N SER A 538 -11.98 -9.40 20.20
CA SER A 538 -11.45 -10.67 20.74
C SER A 538 -10.87 -11.57 19.63
N HIS A 539 -11.56 -11.72 18.50
CA HIS A 539 -11.06 -12.49 17.35
C HIS A 539 -9.76 -11.92 16.79
N LEU A 540 -9.66 -10.60 16.68
CA LEU A 540 -8.45 -9.94 16.21
C LEU A 540 -7.34 -9.97 17.28
N ALA A 541 -7.66 -9.89 18.57
CA ALA A 541 -6.70 -10.09 19.65
C ALA A 541 -6.11 -11.51 19.66
N HIS A 542 -6.86 -12.52 19.19
CA HIS A 542 -6.39 -13.90 19.01
C HIS A 542 -5.67 -14.15 17.67
N MET A 543 -5.34 -13.11 16.89
CA MET A 543 -4.64 -13.23 15.60
C MET A 543 -5.38 -14.11 14.59
N SER A 544 -6.71 -13.96 14.53
CA SER A 544 -7.53 -14.62 13.51
C SER A 544 -7.88 -13.65 12.39
N SER A 545 -7.71 -14.07 11.14
CA SER A 545 -8.15 -13.28 9.98
C SER A 545 -9.68 -13.25 9.92
N VAL A 546 -10.26 -12.06 9.88
CA VAL A 546 -11.71 -11.84 9.93
C VAL A 546 -12.20 -11.24 8.61
N LEU A 547 -13.35 -11.71 8.12
CA LEU A 547 -14.11 -11.11 7.03
C LEU A 547 -15.42 -10.54 7.58
N LEU A 548 -15.59 -9.22 7.45
CA LEU A 548 -16.83 -8.53 7.75
C LEU A 548 -17.70 -8.46 6.50
N THR A 549 -18.82 -9.18 6.51
CA THR A 549 -19.81 -9.18 5.41
C THR A 549 -21.02 -8.32 5.75
N GLY A 550 -21.79 -7.92 4.75
CA GLY A 550 -23.04 -7.18 4.94
C GLY A 550 -23.42 -6.36 3.71
N THR A 551 -24.68 -5.98 3.58
CA THR A 551 -25.18 -5.23 2.42
C THR A 551 -24.54 -3.85 2.27
N LYS A 552 -24.55 -3.26 1.06
CA LYS A 552 -24.07 -1.88 0.83
C LYS A 552 -24.80 -0.91 1.74
N GLY A 553 -24.06 -0.05 2.45
CA GLY A 553 -24.65 0.93 3.37
C GLY A 553 -24.90 0.42 4.79
N SER A 554 -24.51 -0.82 5.12
CA SER A 554 -24.60 -1.36 6.49
C SER A 554 -23.58 -0.74 7.48
N GLY A 555 -22.56 -0.03 6.99
CA GLY A 555 -21.55 0.63 7.84
C GLY A 555 -20.23 -0.14 8.02
N LYS A 556 -19.96 -1.17 7.20
CA LYS A 556 -18.74 -2.00 7.28
C LYS A 556 -17.43 -1.20 7.32
N THR A 557 -17.28 -0.25 6.40
CA THR A 557 -16.10 0.61 6.32
C THR A 557 -15.91 1.44 7.60
N SER A 558 -17.00 1.98 8.14
CA SER A 558 -16.99 2.71 9.42
C SER A 558 -16.59 1.83 10.59
N VAL A 559 -17.10 0.60 10.65
CA VAL A 559 -16.71 -0.41 11.65
C VAL A 559 -15.23 -0.76 11.54
N ALA A 560 -14.72 -0.98 10.33
CA ALA A 560 -13.32 -1.32 10.09
C ALA A 560 -12.37 -0.19 10.49
N ARG A 561 -12.72 1.08 10.20
CA ARG A 561 -11.93 2.26 10.59
C ARG A 561 -11.94 2.50 12.09
N TYR A 562 -13.10 2.42 12.73
CA TYR A 562 -13.22 2.56 14.17
C TYR A 562 -12.40 1.49 14.89
N LEU A 563 -12.52 0.23 14.47
CA LEU A 563 -11.80 -0.88 15.09
C LEU A 563 -10.29 -0.80 14.85
N ALA A 564 -9.87 -0.33 13.67
CA ALA A 564 -8.49 -0.04 13.36
C ALA A 564 -7.87 1.02 14.29
N SER A 565 -8.62 2.07 14.63
CA SER A 565 -8.18 3.10 15.56
C SER A 565 -8.19 2.62 17.01
N ARG A 566 -9.27 1.96 17.43
CA ARG A 566 -9.40 1.45 18.79
C ARG A 566 -8.34 0.40 19.14
N LEU A 567 -8.02 -0.52 18.21
CA LEU A 567 -6.92 -1.48 18.43
C LEU A 567 -5.54 -0.83 18.44
N ARG A 568 -5.38 0.33 17.80
CA ARG A 568 -4.13 1.10 17.83
C ARG A 568 -3.96 1.80 19.18
N GLU A 569 -5.02 2.33 19.76
CA GLU A 569 -5.01 2.97 21.07
C GLU A 569 -4.92 1.92 22.20
N ASP A 570 -5.89 1.00 22.27
CA ASP A 570 -6.03 0.04 23.38
C ASP A 570 -4.90 -1.01 23.41
N ALA A 571 -4.51 -1.52 22.23
CA ALA A 571 -3.66 -2.71 22.10
C ALA A 571 -2.36 -2.44 21.32
N LEU A 572 -2.10 -1.18 20.94
CA LEU A 572 -0.89 -0.76 20.23
C LEU A 572 -0.62 -1.59 18.98
N PHE A 573 -1.66 -1.86 18.17
CA PHE A 573 -1.50 -2.54 16.89
C PHE A 573 -0.93 -1.59 15.83
N TYR A 574 -0.03 -2.11 14.98
CA TYR A 574 0.39 -1.42 13.77
C TYR A 574 -0.69 -1.59 12.70
N THR A 575 -1.55 -0.60 12.53
CA THR A 575 -2.68 -0.69 11.61
C THR A 575 -2.37 -0.06 10.25
N ILE A 576 -2.65 -0.80 9.17
CA ILE A 576 -2.57 -0.33 7.80
C ILE A 576 -3.97 -0.42 7.19
N TYR A 577 -4.51 0.70 6.75
CA TYR A 577 -5.78 0.74 6.02
C TYR A 577 -5.54 0.85 4.51
N PHE A 578 -6.19 -0.02 3.74
CA PHE A 578 -6.10 -0.03 2.30
C PHE A 578 -7.47 -0.25 1.64
N SER A 579 -7.89 0.72 0.81
CA SER A 579 -9.10 0.58 -0.01
C SER A 579 -8.78 -0.19 -1.29
N CYS A 580 -9.39 -1.37 -1.46
CA CYS A 580 -9.21 -2.19 -2.65
C CYS A 580 -9.71 -1.51 -3.93
N ARG A 581 -10.60 -0.52 -3.84
CA ARG A 581 -11.06 0.28 -4.99
C ARG A 581 -9.92 0.99 -5.73
N LYS A 582 -8.86 1.40 -5.02
CA LYS A 582 -7.70 2.09 -5.61
C LYS A 582 -6.91 1.21 -6.59
N LEU A 583 -7.02 -0.13 -6.49
CA LEU A 583 -6.34 -1.10 -7.39
C LEU A 583 -7.21 -1.58 -8.54
N VAL A 584 -8.50 -1.26 -8.54
CA VAL A 584 -9.47 -1.74 -9.54
C VAL A 584 -9.58 -0.71 -10.67
N THR A 585 -8.43 -0.29 -11.22
CA THR A 585 -8.38 0.37 -12.52
C THR A 585 -8.22 -0.71 -13.59
N ASP A 586 -8.95 -0.59 -14.70
CA ASP A 586 -8.97 -1.61 -15.77
C ASP A 586 -7.57 -1.88 -16.35
N GLU A 587 -6.66 -0.90 -16.26
CA GLU A 587 -5.28 -0.97 -16.76
C GLU A 587 -4.26 -1.61 -15.79
N ALA A 588 -4.63 -1.82 -14.51
CA ALA A 588 -3.70 -2.34 -13.52
C ALA A 588 -3.31 -3.80 -13.80
N ARG A 589 -2.03 -4.04 -14.12
CA ARG A 589 -1.49 -5.39 -14.32
C ARG A 589 -1.50 -6.17 -13.00
N ILE A 590 -1.71 -7.49 -13.11
CA ILE A 590 -1.71 -8.40 -11.94
C ILE A 590 -0.38 -8.38 -11.19
N SER A 591 0.73 -8.16 -11.91
CA SER A 591 2.05 -7.96 -11.29
C SER A 591 2.07 -6.77 -10.32
N THR A 592 1.43 -5.67 -10.69
CA THR A 592 1.37 -4.43 -9.89
C THR A 592 0.49 -4.63 -8.66
N ILE A 593 -0.63 -5.35 -8.80
CA ILE A 593 -1.50 -5.74 -7.67
C ILE A 593 -0.72 -6.63 -6.70
N LYS A 594 -0.02 -7.65 -7.23
CA LYS A 594 0.82 -8.55 -6.42
C LYS A 594 1.93 -7.80 -5.68
N GLU A 595 2.59 -6.87 -6.35
CA GLU A 595 3.66 -6.05 -5.75
C GLU A 595 3.10 -5.15 -4.65
N THR A 596 1.96 -4.49 -4.89
CA THR A 596 1.31 -3.63 -3.89
C THR A 596 0.84 -4.42 -2.67
N LEU A 597 0.20 -5.57 -2.86
CA LEU A 597 -0.20 -6.45 -1.76
C LEU A 597 1.02 -6.96 -0.98
N ASN A 598 2.07 -7.42 -1.66
CA ASN A 598 3.31 -7.81 -0.98
C ASN A 598 3.91 -6.67 -0.17
N ARG A 599 3.90 -5.44 -0.72
CA ARG A 599 4.39 -4.25 -0.03
C ARG A 599 3.60 -3.97 1.26
N ILE A 600 2.27 -4.04 1.21
CA ILE A 600 1.39 -3.85 2.38
C ILE A 600 1.69 -4.88 3.47
N PHE A 601 1.71 -6.16 3.11
CA PHE A 601 1.92 -7.22 4.10
C PHE A 601 3.37 -7.25 4.61
N MET A 602 4.34 -6.83 3.78
CA MET A 602 5.73 -6.64 4.22
C MET A 602 5.83 -5.50 5.24
N LEU A 603 5.14 -4.37 5.04
CA LEU A 603 5.04 -3.29 6.04
C LEU A 603 4.44 -3.80 7.34
N ALA A 604 3.34 -4.55 7.25
CA ALA A 604 2.68 -5.11 8.42
C ALA A 604 3.59 -6.06 9.18
N SER A 605 4.29 -6.94 8.46
CA SER A 605 5.27 -7.86 9.06
C SER A 605 6.44 -7.13 9.71
N TRP A 606 6.85 -5.98 9.16
CA TRP A 606 7.90 -5.15 9.74
C TRP A 606 7.42 -4.46 11.02
N GLY A 607 6.20 -3.94 11.02
CA GLY A 607 5.57 -3.32 12.20
C GLY A 607 5.26 -4.30 13.34
N ALA A 608 5.05 -5.59 13.02
CA ALA A 608 4.78 -6.66 13.98
C ALA A 608 6.04 -7.31 14.58
N ARG A 609 7.25 -6.99 14.11
CA ARG A 609 8.49 -7.53 14.71
C ARG A 609 8.68 -7.07 16.16
N LEU A 610 9.53 -7.77 16.90
CA LEU A 610 9.84 -7.50 18.31
C LEU A 610 8.61 -7.60 19.23
N GLY A 611 7.81 -8.66 19.04
CA GLY A 611 6.62 -8.95 19.85
C GLY A 611 5.42 -8.03 19.59
N GLY A 612 5.48 -7.21 18.54
CA GLY A 612 4.37 -6.36 18.10
C GLY A 612 3.25 -7.15 17.42
N ARG A 613 2.13 -6.47 17.20
CA ARG A 613 0.99 -6.97 16.42
C ARG A 613 0.68 -5.97 15.32
N ALA A 614 0.30 -6.46 14.14
CA ALA A 614 -0.11 -5.63 13.02
C ALA A 614 -1.48 -6.05 12.49
N LEU A 615 -2.28 -5.06 12.11
CA LEU A 615 -3.58 -5.22 11.47
C LEU A 615 -3.51 -4.67 10.05
N VAL A 616 -3.80 -5.51 9.06
CA VAL A 616 -4.02 -5.08 7.68
C VAL A 616 -5.51 -5.05 7.43
N VAL A 617 -6.04 -3.88 7.10
CA VAL A 617 -7.45 -3.70 6.71
C VAL A 617 -7.55 -3.58 5.19
N LEU A 618 -8.20 -4.56 4.56
CA LEU A 618 -8.53 -4.54 3.13
C LEU A 618 -10.02 -4.22 2.96
N ASP A 619 -10.33 -3.00 2.54
CA ASP A 619 -11.71 -2.53 2.40
C ASP A 619 -12.25 -2.75 0.98
N ASP A 620 -13.47 -3.30 0.87
CA ASP A 620 -14.16 -3.68 -0.36
C ASP A 620 -13.38 -4.71 -1.21
N LEU A 621 -12.99 -5.82 -0.58
CA LEU A 621 -12.23 -6.91 -1.22
C LEU A 621 -13.00 -7.54 -2.41
N ASP A 622 -14.32 -7.47 -2.39
CA ASP A 622 -15.23 -7.96 -3.42
C ASP A 622 -15.02 -7.26 -4.78
N LYS A 623 -14.52 -6.02 -4.79
CA LYS A 623 -14.18 -5.32 -6.05
C LYS A 623 -12.91 -5.86 -6.70
N LEU A 624 -11.98 -6.39 -5.91
CA LEU A 624 -10.70 -6.91 -6.37
C LEU A 624 -10.80 -8.39 -6.81
N SER A 625 -11.63 -9.17 -6.11
CA SER A 625 -11.87 -10.59 -6.38
C SER A 625 -13.37 -10.93 -6.44
N PRO A 626 -14.08 -10.53 -7.52
CA PRO A 626 -15.48 -10.87 -7.70
C PRO A 626 -15.68 -12.37 -7.96
N VAL A 627 -16.86 -12.89 -7.61
CA VAL A 627 -17.25 -14.28 -7.87
C VAL A 627 -17.20 -14.61 -9.37
N GLU A 628 -16.65 -15.78 -9.69
CA GLU A 628 -16.65 -16.31 -11.06
C GLU A 628 -18.10 -16.62 -11.46
N THR A 629 -18.58 -15.97 -12.51
CA THR A 629 -19.86 -16.34 -13.14
C THR A 629 -19.58 -17.00 -14.48
N GLU A 630 -20.23 -18.14 -14.75
CA GLU A 630 -20.10 -18.90 -16.01
C GLU A 630 -20.46 -18.06 -17.25
N LEU A 631 -21.20 -16.96 -17.06
CA LEU A 631 -21.65 -16.03 -18.09
C LEU A 631 -20.58 -15.02 -18.55
N GLN A 632 -19.53 -14.79 -17.77
CA GLN A 632 -18.46 -13.87 -18.13
C GLN A 632 -17.43 -14.57 -19.01
N VAL A 633 -17.76 -14.70 -20.30
CA VAL A 633 -16.82 -15.16 -21.33
C VAL A 633 -15.86 -14.02 -21.63
N GLY A 634 -14.80 -13.89 -20.83
CA GLY A 634 -13.79 -12.84 -20.94
C GLY A 634 -12.56 -13.09 -20.07
N ASN A 635 -11.50 -12.29 -20.28
CA ASN A 635 -10.23 -12.36 -19.53
C ASN A 635 -10.38 -12.05 -18.03
N ASP A 636 -11.53 -11.51 -17.61
CA ASP A 636 -11.80 -11.04 -16.25
C ASP A 636 -12.00 -12.17 -15.24
N ASN A 637 -12.59 -13.29 -15.66
CA ASN A 637 -12.72 -14.48 -14.79
C ASN A 637 -11.33 -15.05 -14.45
N GLY A 638 -10.44 -15.12 -15.45
CA GLY A 638 -9.05 -15.52 -15.25
C GLY A 638 -8.28 -14.54 -14.36
N ARG A 639 -8.48 -13.23 -14.53
CA ARG A 639 -7.89 -12.18 -13.69
C ARG A 639 -8.36 -12.29 -12.23
N SER A 640 -9.66 -12.42 -11.98
CA SER A 640 -10.21 -12.55 -10.61
C SER A 640 -9.64 -13.77 -9.89
N ARG A 641 -9.55 -14.91 -10.58
CA ARG A 641 -8.95 -16.13 -10.03
C ARG A 641 -7.48 -15.95 -9.70
N GLN A 642 -6.69 -15.39 -10.61
CA GLN A 642 -5.26 -15.14 -10.40
C GLN A 642 -5.00 -14.15 -9.26
N VAL A 643 -5.84 -13.11 -9.14
CA VAL A 643 -5.76 -12.16 -8.02
C VAL A 643 -6.13 -12.84 -6.70
N SER A 644 -7.15 -13.68 -6.69
CA SER A 644 -7.56 -14.47 -5.50
C SER A 644 -6.46 -15.44 -5.05
N GLU A 645 -5.81 -16.13 -6.00
CA GLU A 645 -4.66 -17.00 -5.74
C GLU A 645 -3.45 -16.19 -5.22
N THR A 646 -3.25 -14.99 -5.74
CA THR A 646 -2.21 -14.06 -5.26
C THR A 646 -2.47 -13.64 -3.82
N ILE A 647 -3.68 -13.19 -3.49
CA ILE A 647 -4.07 -12.81 -2.12
C ILE A 647 -3.87 -14.00 -1.18
N ARG A 648 -4.31 -15.19 -1.57
CA ARG A 648 -4.10 -16.42 -0.80
C ARG A 648 -2.63 -16.70 -0.53
N SER A 649 -1.77 -16.56 -1.55
CA SER A 649 -0.33 -16.76 -1.42
C SER A 649 0.29 -15.76 -0.43
N VAL A 650 -0.04 -14.47 -0.57
CA VAL A 650 0.45 -13.40 0.31
C VAL A 650 -0.01 -13.61 1.75
N VAL A 651 -1.30 -13.87 1.98
CA VAL A 651 -1.84 -14.08 3.33
C VAL A 651 -1.23 -15.33 3.98
N ARG A 652 -1.02 -16.42 3.22
CA ARG A 652 -0.36 -17.61 3.75
C ARG A 652 1.10 -17.36 4.11
N GLN A 653 1.79 -16.51 3.37
CA GLN A 653 3.17 -16.14 3.61
C GLN A 653 3.33 -15.26 4.86
N TYR A 654 2.45 -14.27 5.05
CA TYR A 654 2.61 -13.24 6.09
C TYR A 654 1.73 -13.41 7.33
N CYS A 655 0.58 -14.07 7.26
CA CYS A 655 -0.35 -14.28 8.39
C CYS A 655 -0.20 -15.69 8.99
N SER A 656 1.02 -16.07 9.39
CA SER A 656 1.26 -17.31 10.13
C SER A 656 0.91 -17.12 11.62
N LYS A 657 0.82 -18.21 12.39
CA LYS A 657 0.51 -18.12 13.84
C LYS A 657 1.57 -17.33 14.62
N ASP A 658 2.80 -17.25 14.10
CA ASP A 658 3.96 -16.69 14.78
C ASP A 658 4.34 -15.29 14.27
N SER A 659 3.72 -14.79 13.19
CA SER A 659 4.13 -13.53 12.54
C SER A 659 3.52 -12.27 13.17
N GLY A 660 2.51 -12.40 14.03
CA GLY A 660 1.81 -11.26 14.66
C GLY A 660 1.01 -10.39 13.68
N VAL A 661 0.83 -10.81 12.42
CA VAL A 661 0.07 -10.07 11.39
C VAL A 661 -1.32 -10.65 11.25
N THR A 662 -2.34 -9.80 11.33
CA THR A 662 -3.76 -10.16 11.20
C THR A 662 -4.42 -9.40 10.06
N LEU A 663 -5.33 -10.06 9.36
CA LEU A 663 -6.10 -9.49 8.25
C LEU A 663 -7.55 -9.23 8.67
N LEU A 664 -8.03 -8.00 8.44
CA LEU A 664 -9.45 -7.66 8.44
C LEU A 664 -9.87 -7.30 7.02
N ALA A 665 -10.75 -8.08 6.43
CA ALA A 665 -11.31 -7.79 5.11
C ALA A 665 -12.78 -7.38 5.22
N THR A 666 -13.24 -6.46 4.37
CA THR A 666 -14.68 -6.16 4.23
C THR A 666 -15.18 -6.61 2.85
N ALA A 667 -16.41 -7.11 2.80
CA ALA A 667 -17.08 -7.51 1.56
C ALA A 667 -18.60 -7.34 1.66
N GLU A 668 -19.31 -7.33 0.53
CA GLU A 668 -20.78 -7.29 0.51
C GLU A 668 -21.40 -8.61 1.02
N GLY A 669 -20.90 -9.75 0.55
CA GLY A 669 -21.34 -11.06 1.01
C GLY A 669 -20.24 -12.10 0.85
N LYS A 670 -20.45 -13.28 1.44
CA LYS A 670 -19.56 -14.43 1.20
C LYS A 670 -19.68 -14.91 -0.26
N ASP A 671 -20.87 -14.79 -0.84
CA ASP A 671 -21.20 -15.30 -2.18
C ASP A 671 -20.78 -14.31 -3.29
N THR A 672 -20.41 -13.06 -2.94
CA THR A 672 -19.89 -12.08 -3.89
C THR A 672 -18.39 -12.23 -4.14
N LEU A 673 -17.69 -12.94 -3.25
CA LEU A 673 -16.25 -13.19 -3.35
C LEU A 673 -15.97 -14.46 -4.16
N ASN A 674 -14.76 -14.52 -4.73
CA ASN A 674 -14.27 -15.74 -5.34
C ASN A 674 -14.15 -16.88 -4.30
N SER A 675 -14.59 -18.07 -4.68
CA SER A 675 -14.58 -19.27 -3.81
C SER A 675 -13.18 -19.64 -3.32
N VAL A 676 -12.10 -19.28 -4.04
CA VAL A 676 -10.70 -19.51 -3.63
C VAL A 676 -10.34 -18.76 -2.35
N VAL A 677 -10.87 -17.56 -2.13
CA VAL A 677 -10.59 -16.78 -0.91
C VAL A 677 -11.28 -17.41 0.30
N VAL A 678 -12.54 -17.83 0.12
CA VAL A 678 -13.35 -18.45 1.18
C VAL A 678 -12.88 -19.87 1.50
N SER A 679 -12.66 -20.71 0.47
CA SER A 679 -12.18 -22.10 0.63
C SER A 679 -10.69 -22.21 0.96
N GLY A 680 -9.90 -21.20 0.61
CA GLY A 680 -8.44 -21.20 0.74
C GLY A 680 -7.90 -20.98 2.16
N HIS A 681 -8.77 -20.94 3.18
CA HIS A 681 -8.46 -20.58 4.58
C HIS A 681 -7.76 -19.22 4.75
N VAL A 682 -7.99 -18.29 3.82
CA VAL A 682 -7.48 -16.91 3.90
C VAL A 682 -8.13 -16.19 5.09
N VAL A 683 -9.42 -16.44 5.28
CA VAL A 683 -10.25 -15.94 6.36
C VAL A 683 -10.59 -17.10 7.29
N ARG A 684 -10.49 -16.89 8.60
CA ARG A 684 -10.88 -17.89 9.61
C ARG A 684 -12.31 -17.67 10.11
N GLU A 685 -12.68 -16.41 10.34
CA GLU A 685 -13.99 -16.03 10.86
C GLU A 685 -14.74 -15.14 9.88
N ILE A 686 -16.00 -15.45 9.61
CA ILE A 686 -16.89 -14.64 8.77
C ILE A 686 -17.99 -14.08 9.66
N ILE A 687 -18.03 -12.77 9.81
CA ILE A 687 -19.01 -12.07 10.65
C ILE A 687 -19.91 -11.25 9.74
N GLU A 688 -21.21 -11.54 9.81
CA GLU A 688 -22.23 -10.86 9.02
C GLU A 688 -22.84 -9.69 9.81
N LEU A 689 -22.71 -8.49 9.25
CA LEU A 689 -23.36 -7.29 9.75
C LEU A 689 -24.81 -7.26 9.26
N LYS A 690 -25.72 -7.69 10.14
CA LYS A 690 -27.16 -7.72 9.90
C LYS A 690 -27.76 -6.31 9.84
N ALA A 691 -28.89 -6.18 9.16
CA ALA A 691 -29.68 -4.96 9.18
C ALA A 691 -30.12 -4.64 10.63
N PRO A 692 -30.12 -3.35 11.04
CA PRO A 692 -30.49 -2.96 12.40
C PRO A 692 -31.98 -3.20 12.67
N ASP A 693 -32.28 -3.74 13.85
CA ASP A 693 -33.65 -3.89 14.36
C ASP A 693 -34.31 -2.52 14.59
N LYS A 694 -35.63 -2.50 14.83
CA LYS A 694 -36.39 -1.27 15.12
C LYS A 694 -35.73 -0.42 16.21
N ASP A 695 -35.28 -1.04 17.31
CA ASP A 695 -34.57 -0.37 18.39
C ASP A 695 -33.17 0.12 17.98
N GLY A 696 -32.48 -0.63 17.11
CA GLY A 696 -31.19 -0.23 16.56
C GLY A 696 -31.31 1.01 15.68
N ARG A 697 -32.31 1.04 14.79
CA ARG A 697 -32.62 2.20 13.93
C ARG A 697 -32.96 3.44 14.76
N ARG A 698 -33.76 3.28 15.81
CA ARG A 698 -34.07 4.37 16.76
C ARG A 698 -32.81 4.98 17.34
N LYS A 699 -31.92 4.15 17.91
CA LYS A 699 -30.66 4.61 18.52
C LYS A 699 -29.73 5.29 17.51
N ILE A 700 -29.64 4.76 16.29
CA ILE A 700 -28.84 5.35 15.21
C ILE A 700 -29.39 6.73 14.83
N MET A 701 -30.70 6.86 14.63
CA MET A 701 -31.33 8.15 14.30
C MET A 701 -31.13 9.17 15.42
N GLU A 702 -31.35 8.77 16.67
CA GLU A 702 -31.16 9.61 17.83
C GLU A 702 -29.72 10.11 17.95
N ALA A 703 -28.73 9.24 17.72
CA ALA A 703 -27.31 9.61 17.77
C ALA A 703 -26.91 10.59 16.67
N ILE A 704 -27.32 10.35 15.42
CA ILE A 704 -27.01 11.24 14.28
C ILE A 704 -27.64 12.62 14.46
N VAL A 705 -28.87 12.67 14.98
CA VAL A 705 -29.57 13.93 15.20
C VAL A 705 -28.96 14.70 16.38
N LYS A 706 -28.57 14.00 17.46
CA LYS A 706 -27.88 14.61 18.61
C LYS A 706 -26.50 15.20 18.28
N GLN A 707 -25.76 14.63 17.32
CA GLN A 707 -24.48 15.19 16.86
C GLN A 707 -24.57 16.64 16.37
N ASN A 708 -25.72 17.04 15.86
CA ASN A 708 -25.94 18.36 15.26
C ASN A 708 -27.01 19.17 16.01
N ALA A 709 -27.37 18.75 17.23
CA ALA A 709 -28.40 19.39 18.03
C ALA A 709 -27.79 20.39 19.03
N ILE A 710 -28.37 21.59 19.12
CA ILE A 710 -28.07 22.55 20.20
C ILE A 710 -28.99 22.24 21.38
N ALA A 711 -28.46 22.20 22.60
CA ALA A 711 -29.25 21.99 23.81
C ALA A 711 -30.19 23.19 24.07
N GLN A 712 -31.45 22.93 24.41
CA GLN A 712 -32.50 23.95 24.59
C GLN A 712 -32.20 24.98 25.70
N ASP A 713 -31.22 24.73 26.58
CA ASP A 713 -30.92 25.58 27.74
C ASP A 713 -30.14 26.87 27.40
N GLU A 714 -29.43 26.93 26.27
CA GLU A 714 -28.66 28.15 25.91
C GLU A 714 -29.50 29.22 25.19
N ALA A 715 -30.64 28.85 24.59
CA ALA A 715 -31.52 29.79 23.89
C ALA A 715 -32.42 30.64 24.83
N ALA A 716 -32.56 30.22 26.10
CA ALA A 716 -33.46 30.88 27.06
C ALA A 716 -32.77 31.92 27.98
N SER A 717 -31.44 32.12 27.86
CA SER A 717 -30.67 32.98 28.79
C SER A 717 -30.23 34.35 28.22
N GLY A 718 -30.72 34.75 27.04
CA GLY A 718 -30.50 36.09 26.51
C GLY A 718 -31.37 37.14 27.21
N GLN A 719 -30.89 37.74 28.32
CA GLN A 719 -31.48 38.96 28.88
C GLN A 719 -31.39 40.13 27.87
N PRO A 720 -32.40 41.02 27.79
CA PRO A 720 -32.34 42.19 26.92
C PRO A 720 -31.46 43.26 27.58
N VAL A 721 -30.34 43.60 26.96
CA VAL A 721 -29.54 44.77 27.37
C VAL A 721 -29.91 45.95 26.48
N ASP A 722 -30.70 46.82 27.08
CA ASP A 722 -30.99 48.20 26.68
C ASP A 722 -29.69 49.03 26.65
N GLY A 723 -29.46 49.82 25.60
CA GLY A 723 -28.18 50.55 25.47
C GLY A 723 -28.03 51.40 24.22
N SER A 724 -28.67 52.56 24.24
CA SER A 724 -28.70 53.60 23.20
C SER A 724 -27.32 54.25 22.92
N ARG A 725 -26.95 54.42 21.64
CA ARG A 725 -26.40 55.69 21.09
C ARG A 725 -26.14 55.63 19.55
N PRO A 726 -26.68 56.57 18.75
CA PRO A 726 -26.18 56.84 17.40
C PRO A 726 -25.11 57.94 17.43
N VAL A 727 -24.33 58.09 16.34
CA VAL A 727 -23.87 59.37 15.72
C VAL A 727 -22.82 59.09 14.61
N THR A 728 -23.30 59.27 13.38
CA THR A 728 -22.73 60.01 12.23
C THR A 728 -21.37 59.67 11.58
N ALA A 729 -21.45 59.58 10.25
CA ALA A 729 -20.62 60.22 9.21
C ALA A 729 -19.17 59.74 9.01
N ASN A 730 -18.95 59.04 7.89
CA ASN A 730 -18.35 59.65 6.70
C ASN A 730 -18.52 58.73 5.49
N GLY A 731 -19.12 59.27 4.43
CA GLY A 731 -19.24 58.61 3.14
C GLY A 731 -18.04 58.89 2.26
N THR A 732 -17.77 57.95 1.35
CA THR A 732 -17.27 58.23 0.01
C THR A 732 -17.69 57.08 -0.89
N GLU A 733 -18.62 57.38 -1.80
CA GLU A 733 -18.98 56.58 -2.97
C GLU A 733 -17.90 56.72 -4.05
N THR A 734 -17.63 55.65 -4.80
CA THR A 734 -17.41 55.70 -6.27
C THR A 734 -17.47 54.30 -6.89
N SER A 735 -18.41 54.15 -7.85
CA SER A 735 -18.46 53.28 -9.06
C SER A 735 -18.38 51.75 -8.89
N GLU A 736 -19.46 50.99 -9.20
CA GLU A 736 -19.86 50.47 -10.55
C GLU A 736 -18.78 49.51 -11.10
N GLU A 737 -18.99 48.24 -11.47
CA GLU A 737 -20.07 47.52 -12.18
C GLU A 737 -20.04 46.03 -11.71
N ALA A 738 -21.16 45.40 -11.35
CA ALA A 738 -22.08 44.63 -12.20
C ALA A 738 -21.50 43.36 -12.87
N SER A 739 -22.14 42.24 -12.52
CA SER A 739 -22.29 41.00 -13.32
C SER A 739 -21.14 40.00 -13.29
N ASP A 740 -21.33 38.93 -12.51
CA ASP A 740 -21.07 37.56 -12.99
C ASP A 740 -21.93 36.58 -12.17
N TRP A 741 -23.19 36.46 -12.59
CA TRP A 741 -23.95 35.24 -12.40
C TRP A 741 -23.52 34.23 -13.47
N ILE A 742 -23.52 32.96 -13.09
CA ILE A 742 -23.12 31.76 -13.86
C ILE A 742 -21.66 31.39 -13.59
N HIS A 743 -21.44 30.61 -12.53
CA HIS A 743 -20.79 29.29 -12.63
C HIS A 743 -21.07 28.50 -11.34
N GLY A 744 -21.97 27.52 -11.46
CA GLY A 744 -22.07 26.46 -10.47
C GLY A 744 -20.80 25.61 -10.53
N ASN A 745 -20.17 25.40 -9.38
CA ASN A 745 -19.13 24.41 -9.22
C ASN A 745 -19.31 23.69 -7.88
N ASP A 746 -19.70 22.42 -7.98
CA ASP A 746 -19.55 21.41 -6.94
C ASP A 746 -18.09 21.45 -6.46
N SER A 747 -17.89 21.92 -5.23
CA SER A 747 -16.63 21.73 -4.51
C SER A 747 -16.91 21.54 -3.03
N ILE A 748 -16.73 20.29 -2.61
CA ILE A 748 -16.68 19.81 -1.24
C ILE A 748 -15.61 20.63 -0.49
N PRO A 749 -15.91 21.26 0.66
CA PRO A 749 -14.86 21.89 1.45
C PRO A 749 -14.17 20.84 2.34
N ASN A 750 -12.87 20.68 2.10
CA ASN A 750 -11.92 20.00 2.97
C ASN A 750 -11.32 21.00 3.97
N GLY A 751 -11.32 20.63 5.25
CA GLY A 751 -10.24 20.91 6.22
C GLY A 751 -10.36 22.13 7.14
N HIS A 752 -10.37 21.84 8.45
CA HIS A 752 -9.88 22.60 9.63
C HIS A 752 -10.32 24.06 9.87
N GLU A 753 -10.93 24.30 11.04
CA GLU A 753 -10.30 25.05 12.16
C GLU A 753 -11.21 24.99 13.41
N ASP A 754 -10.60 24.67 14.54
CA ASP A 754 -11.09 25.06 15.87
C ASP A 754 -11.04 26.59 15.95
N ASP A 755 -12.19 27.24 15.99
CA ASP A 755 -12.30 28.56 16.59
C ASP A 755 -13.62 28.65 17.35
N ALA A 756 -13.51 28.70 18.68
CA ALA A 756 -14.61 28.86 19.60
C ALA A 756 -15.11 30.31 19.56
N SER A 757 -15.79 30.71 18.48
CA SER A 757 -16.84 31.74 18.51
C SER A 757 -17.62 31.80 17.19
N GLY A 758 -18.92 31.46 17.27
CA GLY A 758 -19.94 32.00 16.36
C GLY A 758 -20.12 31.37 14.98
N LYS A 759 -20.65 30.14 14.90
CA LYS A 759 -21.57 29.73 13.82
C LYS A 759 -22.70 28.88 14.40
N THR A 760 -23.89 29.47 14.51
CA THR A 760 -25.13 28.80 14.92
C THR A 760 -25.64 27.91 13.78
N ASP A 761 -25.02 26.74 13.61
CA ASP A 761 -25.41 25.74 12.59
C ASP A 761 -26.00 24.48 13.24
N GLY A 762 -26.88 24.66 14.23
CA GLY A 762 -27.46 23.57 15.00
C GLY A 762 -28.98 23.57 15.00
N PHE A 763 -29.54 22.35 15.07
CA PHE A 763 -30.98 22.09 15.01
C PHE A 763 -31.53 21.94 16.43
N ILE A 764 -32.72 22.46 16.68
CA ILE A 764 -33.43 22.21 17.93
C ILE A 764 -34.43 21.08 17.67
N LEU A 765 -34.40 20.08 18.54
CA LEU A 765 -35.35 18.98 18.49
C LEU A 765 -36.69 19.40 19.08
N ASP A 766 -37.76 19.11 18.35
CA ASP A 766 -39.11 19.27 18.86
C ASP A 766 -39.44 18.18 19.89
N GLN A 767 -40.17 18.52 20.96
CA GLN A 767 -40.50 17.59 22.05
C GLN A 767 -41.48 16.49 21.59
N ASP A 768 -42.22 16.74 20.52
CA ASP A 768 -43.19 15.82 19.92
C ASP A 768 -42.54 14.74 19.01
N LEU A 769 -41.22 14.77 18.82
CA LEU A 769 -40.53 13.88 17.90
C LEU A 769 -40.20 12.51 18.53
N ASP A 770 -41.08 11.52 18.34
CA ASP A 770 -40.77 10.13 18.70
C ASP A 770 -40.06 9.37 17.56
N PHE A 771 -38.78 9.07 17.77
CA PHE A 771 -37.95 8.27 16.87
C PHE A 771 -38.38 6.80 16.77
N LEU A 772 -39.12 6.26 17.75
CA LEU A 772 -39.61 4.88 17.71
C LEU A 772 -40.66 4.67 16.62
N ASP A 773 -41.52 5.67 16.42
CA ASP A 773 -42.55 5.65 15.40
C ASP A 773 -41.95 5.84 14.00
N ILE A 774 -40.93 6.68 13.86
CA ILE A 774 -40.18 6.84 12.60
C ILE A 774 -39.46 5.52 12.27
N ALA A 775 -38.81 4.90 13.25
CA ALA A 775 -38.15 3.60 13.09
C ALA A 775 -39.10 2.46 12.67
N GLY A 776 -40.39 2.58 13.03
CA GLY A 776 -41.45 1.66 12.58
C GLY A 776 -41.83 1.84 11.12
N GLN A 777 -41.71 3.06 10.57
CA GLN A 777 -42.00 3.37 9.17
C GLN A 777 -40.79 3.13 8.25
N THR A 778 -39.58 3.14 8.80
CA THR A 778 -38.32 2.92 8.06
C THR A 778 -37.86 1.47 8.11
N ASP A 779 -38.77 0.50 7.88
CA ASP A 779 -38.38 -0.91 7.87
C ASP A 779 -37.53 -1.26 6.65
N GLY A 780 -36.49 -2.06 6.85
CA GLY A 780 -35.50 -2.38 5.79
C GLY A 780 -34.49 -1.27 5.46
N TYR A 781 -34.54 -0.12 6.16
CA TYR A 781 -33.56 0.96 5.97
C TYR A 781 -32.23 0.61 6.65
N LEU A 782 -31.13 0.79 5.93
CA LEU A 782 -29.78 0.60 6.44
C LEU A 782 -29.26 1.90 7.10
N PRO A 783 -28.21 1.84 7.95
CA PRO A 783 -27.63 3.02 8.58
C PRO A 783 -27.26 4.12 7.58
N GLY A 784 -26.73 3.77 6.42
CA GLY A 784 -26.44 4.73 5.33
C GLY A 784 -27.69 5.34 4.68
N ASP A 785 -28.85 4.67 4.73
CA ASP A 785 -30.11 5.26 4.28
C ASP A 785 -30.67 6.22 5.34
N LEU A 786 -30.49 5.91 6.63
CA LEU A 786 -30.95 6.75 7.74
C LEU A 786 -30.18 8.09 7.81
N THR A 787 -28.87 8.09 7.55
CA THR A 787 -28.09 9.35 7.48
C THR A 787 -28.61 10.26 6.37
N VAL A 788 -28.90 9.71 5.19
CA VAL A 788 -29.47 10.47 4.06
C VAL A 788 -30.90 10.91 4.36
N LEU A 789 -31.71 10.07 5.03
CA LEU A 789 -33.06 10.43 5.45
C LEU A 789 -33.06 11.62 6.41
N ILE A 790 -32.15 11.63 7.40
CA ILE A 790 -32.01 12.73 8.35
C ILE A 790 -31.51 13.99 7.65
N ALA A 791 -30.54 13.89 6.74
CA ALA A 791 -30.09 15.02 5.93
C ALA A 791 -31.24 15.61 5.11
N ARG A 792 -32.10 14.75 4.54
CA ARG A 792 -33.30 15.19 3.83
C ARG A 792 -34.34 15.84 4.75
N ALA A 793 -34.58 15.28 5.92
CA ALA A 793 -35.49 15.87 6.92
C ALA A 793 -34.97 17.24 7.40
N ARG A 794 -33.65 17.40 7.57
CA ARG A 794 -33.00 18.69 7.84
C ARG A 794 -33.25 19.69 6.71
N ASN A 795 -33.09 19.27 5.46
CA ASN A 795 -33.36 20.14 4.31
C ASN A 795 -34.82 20.57 4.24
N GLU A 796 -35.77 19.66 4.50
CA GLU A 796 -37.21 20.01 4.59
C GLU A 796 -37.50 20.98 5.74
N ALA A 797 -36.84 20.81 6.89
CA ALA A 797 -36.95 21.73 8.01
C ALA A 797 -36.41 23.14 7.67
N ILE A 798 -35.29 23.22 6.94
CA ILE A 798 -34.74 24.48 6.42
C ILE A 798 -35.69 25.12 5.41
N ILE A 799 -36.23 24.35 4.46
CA ILE A 799 -37.19 24.86 3.48
C ILE A 799 -38.42 25.42 4.20
N ARG A 800 -38.90 24.73 5.24
CA ARG A 800 -40.00 25.18 6.08
C ARG A 800 -39.66 26.46 6.84
N SER A 801 -38.47 26.58 7.44
CA SER A 801 -38.07 27.78 8.18
C SER A 801 -37.94 28.99 7.25
N ILE A 802 -37.39 28.80 6.04
CA ILE A 802 -37.31 29.84 5.01
C ILE A 802 -38.71 30.28 4.54
N HIS A 803 -39.65 29.34 4.38
CA HIS A 803 -41.03 29.67 4.00
C HIS A 803 -41.80 30.45 5.07
N LEU A 804 -41.46 30.24 6.35
CA LEU A 804 -42.16 30.86 7.49
C LEU A 804 -41.59 32.24 7.85
N ALA A 805 -40.30 32.50 7.58
CA ALA A 805 -39.64 33.77 7.89
C ALA A 805 -38.73 34.22 6.71
N PRO A 806 -39.28 34.93 5.71
CA PRO A 806 -38.51 35.37 4.54
C PRO A 806 -37.62 36.61 4.77
N ASP A 807 -37.82 37.38 5.86
CA ASP A 807 -37.26 38.75 6.00
C ASP A 807 -36.38 39.02 7.25
N ASP A 808 -35.98 38.02 8.05
CA ASP A 808 -34.98 38.24 9.12
C ASP A 808 -34.17 36.98 9.48
N THR A 809 -32.97 37.20 10.03
CA THR A 809 -31.92 36.22 10.39
C THR A 809 -32.45 34.82 10.70
N ILE A 810 -31.95 33.82 9.97
CA ILE A 810 -32.29 32.39 10.15
C ILE A 810 -32.06 32.02 11.63
N GLY A 811 -33.14 32.00 12.41
CA GLY A 811 -33.13 31.53 13.79
C GLY A 811 -32.90 30.01 13.85
N ALA A 812 -32.79 29.47 15.07
CA ALA A 812 -32.57 28.05 15.28
C ALA A 812 -33.63 27.19 14.55
N VAL A 813 -33.18 26.27 13.70
CA VAL A 813 -34.06 25.44 12.87
C VAL A 813 -34.63 24.30 13.70
N HIS A 814 -35.96 24.26 13.84
CA HIS A 814 -36.65 23.18 14.56
C HIS A 814 -36.91 21.97 13.66
N LEU A 815 -36.51 20.79 14.10
CA LEU A 815 -36.76 19.52 13.41
C LEU A 815 -38.03 18.85 13.97
N SER A 816 -39.05 18.69 13.14
CA SER A 816 -40.36 18.17 13.55
C SER A 816 -40.75 16.87 12.82
N ARG A 817 -41.81 16.21 13.30
CA ARG A 817 -42.39 15.02 12.67
C ARG A 817 -42.77 15.22 11.20
N ALA A 818 -43.33 16.39 10.87
CA ALA A 818 -43.81 16.69 9.52
C ALA A 818 -42.67 16.69 8.47
N ASP A 819 -41.46 17.03 8.88
CA ASP A 819 -40.28 17.08 8.01
C ASP A 819 -39.82 15.66 7.66
N PHE A 820 -39.88 14.73 8.62
CA PHE A 820 -39.63 13.31 8.37
C PHE A 820 -40.69 12.69 7.46
N ASP A 821 -41.97 13.00 7.66
CA ASP A 821 -43.04 12.46 6.81
C ASP A 821 -42.91 12.93 5.35
N LYS A 822 -42.41 14.15 5.11
CA LYS A 822 -42.06 14.65 3.77
C LYS A 822 -40.79 14.02 3.23
N ALA A 823 -39.77 13.83 4.07
CA ALA A 823 -38.51 13.22 3.67
C ALA A 823 -38.68 11.75 3.24
N ILE A 824 -39.57 11.01 3.91
CA ILE A 824 -39.89 9.61 3.56
C ILE A 824 -40.63 9.55 2.20
N LYS A 825 -41.45 10.56 1.86
CA LYS A 825 -42.16 10.61 0.58
C LYS A 825 -41.17 10.75 -0.58
N GLY A 826 -41.04 9.68 -1.37
CA GLY A 826 -40.11 9.61 -2.49
C GLY A 826 -38.67 9.27 -2.08
N PHE A 827 -38.46 8.69 -0.90
CA PHE A 827 -37.17 8.09 -0.54
C PHE A 827 -37.15 6.60 -0.92
N THR A 828 -36.12 6.17 -1.64
CA THR A 828 -35.91 4.75 -1.99
C THR A 828 -34.64 4.23 -1.29
N PRO A 829 -34.78 3.29 -0.33
CA PRO A 829 -33.64 2.76 0.41
C PRO A 829 -32.72 1.95 -0.52
N ALA A 830 -31.44 1.86 -0.19
CA ALA A 830 -30.43 1.19 -0.99
C ALA A 830 -30.79 -0.28 -1.32
N SER A 831 -31.44 -0.96 -0.38
CA SER A 831 -31.94 -2.34 -0.55
C SER A 831 -33.01 -2.48 -1.63
N LEU A 832 -33.77 -1.42 -1.93
CA LEU A 832 -34.91 -1.44 -2.86
C LEU A 832 -34.62 -0.77 -4.22
N ARG A 833 -33.48 -0.09 -4.39
CA ARG A 833 -33.15 0.64 -5.64
C ARG A 833 -33.06 -0.24 -6.90
N ASN A 834 -32.86 -1.55 -6.74
CA ASN A 834 -32.80 -2.53 -7.84
C ASN A 834 -34.01 -3.47 -7.88
N VAL A 835 -35.05 -3.20 -7.07
CA VAL A 835 -36.27 -4.00 -7.04
C VAL A 835 -37.36 -3.21 -7.76
N SER A 836 -37.91 -3.76 -8.83
CA SER A 836 -39.11 -3.23 -9.47
C SER A 836 -40.32 -3.51 -8.57
N LEU A 837 -40.47 -2.72 -7.50
CA LEU A 837 -41.66 -2.76 -6.66
C LEU A 837 -42.84 -2.31 -7.50
N GLN A 838 -43.73 -3.24 -7.84
CA GLN A 838 -44.98 -2.90 -8.49
C GLN A 838 -45.95 -2.45 -7.39
N SER A 839 -46.21 -1.13 -7.32
CA SER A 839 -47.32 -0.63 -6.52
C SER A 839 -48.63 -1.02 -7.22
N SER A 840 -49.52 -1.67 -6.48
CA SER A 840 -50.81 -2.09 -6.99
C SER A 840 -51.69 -0.86 -7.23
N THR A 841 -52.04 -0.57 -8.48
CA THR A 841 -53.01 0.48 -8.82
C THR A 841 -54.46 0.03 -8.56
N THR A 842 -54.69 -1.28 -8.33
CA THR A 842 -56.01 -1.89 -8.20
C THR A 842 -56.40 -2.13 -6.74
N THR A 843 -57.58 -1.64 -6.34
CA THR A 843 -58.17 -1.82 -4.99
C THR A 843 -59.20 -2.96 -5.03
N PHE A 844 -59.60 -3.58 -3.90
CA PHE A 844 -60.63 -4.63 -3.93
C PHE A 844 -61.99 -4.17 -4.49
N LYS A 845 -62.24 -2.86 -4.47
CA LYS A 845 -63.43 -2.25 -5.08
C LYS A 845 -63.48 -2.43 -6.60
N SER A 846 -62.33 -2.58 -7.27
CA SER A 846 -62.26 -2.81 -8.72
C SER A 846 -62.41 -4.28 -9.11
N ILE A 847 -62.52 -5.21 -8.16
CA ILE A 847 -62.63 -6.66 -8.41
C ILE A 847 -64.04 -7.14 -8.05
N GLY A 848 -64.83 -7.49 -9.06
CA GLY A 848 -66.15 -8.12 -8.90
C GLY A 848 -66.04 -9.61 -8.56
N GLY A 849 -66.84 -10.09 -7.59
CA GLY A 849 -66.89 -11.50 -7.19
C GLY A 849 -65.73 -11.99 -6.31
N LEU A 850 -65.49 -13.31 -6.30
CA LEU A 850 -64.38 -14.00 -5.60
C LEU A 850 -64.28 -13.73 -4.09
N GLN A 851 -65.43 -13.53 -3.41
CA GLN A 851 -65.46 -13.15 -1.99
C GLN A 851 -64.82 -14.19 -1.06
N GLU A 852 -65.09 -15.47 -1.31
CA GLU A 852 -64.53 -16.56 -0.50
C GLU A 852 -63.00 -16.65 -0.65
N THR A 853 -62.49 -16.61 -1.89
CA THR A 853 -61.04 -16.62 -2.15
C THR A 853 -60.35 -15.40 -1.57
N ARG A 854 -60.98 -14.22 -1.67
CA ARG A 854 -60.48 -12.97 -1.08
C ARG A 854 -60.37 -13.07 0.44
N GLN A 855 -61.39 -13.62 1.09
CA GLN A 855 -61.40 -13.81 2.53
C GLN A 855 -60.26 -14.75 2.97
N VAL A 856 -60.07 -15.88 2.28
CA VAL A 856 -58.97 -16.81 2.58
C VAL A 856 -57.59 -16.15 2.43
N LEU A 857 -57.40 -15.34 1.39
CA LEU A 857 -56.16 -14.61 1.17
C LEU A 857 -55.91 -13.54 2.25
N LEU A 858 -56.95 -12.84 2.70
CA LEU A 858 -56.87 -11.88 3.80
C LEU A 858 -56.55 -12.56 5.13
N GLU A 859 -57.23 -13.66 5.46
CA GLU A 859 -56.96 -14.43 6.68
C GLU A 859 -55.53 -14.99 6.69
N THR A 860 -55.00 -15.33 5.52
CA THR A 860 -53.65 -15.89 5.41
C THR A 860 -52.54 -14.83 5.40
N LEU A 861 -52.75 -13.65 4.80
CA LEU A 861 -51.72 -12.62 4.65
C LEU A 861 -51.85 -11.47 5.65
N GLN A 862 -53.08 -11.00 5.90
CA GLN A 862 -53.34 -9.84 6.75
C GLN A 862 -53.26 -10.18 8.24
N TYR A 863 -53.79 -11.34 8.66
CA TYR A 863 -53.85 -11.69 10.08
C TYR A 863 -52.48 -11.95 10.72
N PRO A 864 -51.53 -12.65 10.06
CA PRO A 864 -50.18 -12.79 10.59
C PRO A 864 -49.44 -11.45 10.71
N THR A 865 -49.69 -10.53 9.76
CA THR A 865 -49.07 -9.21 9.73
C THR A 865 -49.64 -8.30 10.83
N LYS A 866 -50.97 -8.29 11.00
CA LYS A 866 -51.67 -7.43 11.96
C LYS A 866 -51.55 -7.92 13.40
N TYR A 867 -51.54 -9.24 13.61
CA TYR A 867 -51.49 -9.87 14.93
C TYR A 867 -50.17 -10.62 15.18
N ALA A 868 -49.06 -10.11 14.64
CA ALA A 868 -47.73 -10.72 14.77
C ALA A 868 -47.35 -11.15 16.21
N PRO A 869 -47.66 -10.38 17.28
CA PRO A 869 -47.32 -10.79 18.66
C PRO A 869 -48.09 -12.00 19.16
N ILE A 870 -49.31 -12.22 18.67
CA ILE A 870 -50.15 -13.35 19.05
C ILE A 870 -49.70 -14.61 18.30
N PHE A 871 -49.36 -14.44 17.01
CA PHE A 871 -48.84 -15.53 16.19
C PHE A 871 -47.42 -15.97 16.58
N SER A 872 -46.58 -15.08 17.11
CA SER A 872 -45.23 -15.44 17.57
C SER A 872 -45.21 -16.30 18.84
N GLN A 873 -46.24 -16.18 19.68
CA GLN A 873 -46.40 -16.99 20.91
C GLN A 873 -47.14 -18.31 20.65
N CYS A 874 -47.81 -18.44 19.51
CA CYS A 874 -48.52 -19.66 19.13
C CYS A 874 -47.57 -20.64 18.42
N PRO A 875 -47.58 -21.95 18.76
CA PRO A 875 -46.79 -22.98 18.05
C PRO A 875 -47.36 -23.33 16.66
N LEU A 876 -48.20 -22.47 16.07
CA LEU A 876 -48.84 -22.69 14.79
C LEU A 876 -47.88 -22.33 13.65
N ARG A 877 -47.66 -23.27 12.73
CA ARG A 877 -46.87 -23.01 11.52
C ARG A 877 -47.66 -22.08 10.60
N LEU A 878 -47.12 -20.89 10.34
CA LEU A 878 -47.68 -19.96 9.36
C LEU A 878 -47.70 -20.62 7.97
N ARG A 879 -48.85 -20.53 7.27
CA ARG A 879 -48.99 -21.03 5.90
C ARG A 879 -48.26 -20.09 4.95
N SER A 880 -47.06 -20.49 4.50
CA SER A 880 -46.14 -19.65 3.72
C SER A 880 -46.15 -19.91 2.21
N GLY A 881 -47.15 -20.65 1.69
CA GLY A 881 -47.27 -20.94 0.26
C GLY A 881 -48.74 -20.97 -0.17
N LEU A 882 -49.09 -20.10 -1.11
CA LEU A 882 -50.43 -19.97 -1.67
C LEU A 882 -50.36 -20.28 -3.17
N LEU A 883 -51.13 -21.28 -3.61
CA LEU A 883 -51.25 -21.62 -5.03
C LEU A 883 -52.62 -21.17 -5.53
N LEU A 884 -52.64 -20.17 -6.41
CA LEU A 884 -53.84 -19.72 -7.10
C LEU A 884 -53.94 -20.43 -8.46
N TYR A 885 -54.92 -21.31 -8.63
CA TYR A 885 -55.16 -22.02 -9.88
C TYR A 885 -56.55 -21.70 -10.46
N GLY A 886 -56.69 -21.82 -11.78
CA GLY A 886 -57.95 -21.57 -12.49
C GLY A 886 -57.71 -21.26 -13.97
N PHE A 887 -58.77 -21.23 -14.77
CA PHE A 887 -58.69 -20.92 -16.20
C PHE A 887 -58.00 -19.55 -16.48
N PRO A 888 -57.36 -19.38 -17.64
CA PRO A 888 -56.81 -18.07 -18.02
C PRO A 888 -57.95 -17.04 -18.10
N GLY A 889 -57.66 -15.78 -17.71
CA GLY A 889 -58.66 -14.70 -17.71
C GLY A 889 -59.51 -14.55 -16.43
N CYS A 890 -59.40 -15.44 -15.44
CA CYS A 890 -60.13 -15.33 -14.16
C CYS A 890 -59.54 -14.30 -13.15
N GLY A 891 -58.64 -13.41 -13.57
CA GLY A 891 -58.14 -12.32 -12.73
C GLY A 891 -57.17 -12.71 -11.60
N LYS A 892 -56.49 -13.86 -11.68
CA LYS A 892 -55.55 -14.34 -10.63
C LYS A 892 -54.43 -13.33 -10.32
N THR A 893 -53.74 -12.81 -11.34
CA THR A 893 -52.69 -11.80 -11.21
C THR A 893 -53.23 -10.49 -10.62
N LEU A 894 -54.42 -10.05 -11.05
CA LEU A 894 -55.08 -8.84 -10.53
C LEU A 894 -55.50 -8.99 -9.06
N LEU A 895 -55.98 -10.17 -8.66
CA LEU A 895 -56.34 -10.47 -7.28
C LEU A 895 -55.11 -10.47 -6.38
N ALA A 896 -54.01 -11.10 -6.79
CA ALA A 896 -52.76 -11.12 -6.02
C ALA A 896 -52.21 -9.70 -5.80
N SER A 897 -52.22 -8.87 -6.85
CA SER A 897 -51.79 -7.47 -6.75
C SER A 897 -52.67 -6.65 -5.81
N ALA A 898 -54.00 -6.77 -5.91
CA ALA A 898 -54.93 -6.04 -5.04
C ALA A 898 -54.83 -6.47 -3.56
N VAL A 899 -54.66 -7.77 -3.29
CA VAL A 899 -54.48 -8.27 -1.92
C VAL A 899 -53.21 -7.73 -1.29
N ALA A 900 -52.10 -7.72 -2.04
CA ALA A 900 -50.84 -7.19 -1.53
C ALA A 900 -50.93 -5.69 -1.21
N GLY A 901 -51.59 -4.92 -2.08
CA GLY A 901 -51.88 -3.50 -1.86
C GLY A 901 -52.69 -3.21 -0.60
N GLU A 902 -53.78 -3.94 -0.37
CA GLU A 902 -54.63 -3.74 0.81
C GLU A 902 -54.01 -4.24 2.11
N CYS A 903 -53.12 -5.23 2.03
CA CYS A 903 -52.34 -5.66 3.19
C CYS A 903 -51.17 -4.71 3.50
N GLY A 904 -50.89 -3.72 2.64
CA GLY A 904 -49.75 -2.82 2.78
C GLY A 904 -48.40 -3.54 2.67
N LEU A 905 -48.35 -4.65 1.94
CA LEU A 905 -47.16 -5.49 1.78
C LEU A 905 -46.42 -5.13 0.49
N ASN A 906 -45.08 -5.23 0.52
CA ASN A 906 -44.28 -5.05 -0.68
C ASN A 906 -44.61 -6.14 -1.71
N PHE A 907 -45.10 -5.78 -2.89
CA PHE A 907 -45.48 -6.74 -3.93
C PHE A 907 -44.36 -6.87 -4.97
N ILE A 908 -43.80 -8.07 -5.08
CA ILE A 908 -42.79 -8.42 -6.07
C ILE A 908 -43.41 -9.45 -7.02
N SER A 909 -43.74 -9.01 -8.23
CA SER A 909 -44.25 -9.89 -9.29
C SER A 909 -43.11 -10.34 -10.20
N VAL A 910 -43.05 -11.63 -10.49
CA VAL A 910 -42.04 -12.24 -11.35
C VAL A 910 -42.75 -13.12 -12.36
N LYS A 911 -42.50 -12.90 -13.66
CA LYS A 911 -43.06 -13.78 -14.69
C LYS A 911 -42.13 -14.97 -14.92
N GLY A 912 -42.67 -16.17 -15.08
CA GLY A 912 -41.89 -17.39 -15.36
C GLY A 912 -40.82 -17.20 -16.46
N PRO A 913 -41.16 -16.61 -17.63
CA PRO A 913 -40.19 -16.34 -18.69
C PRO A 913 -39.07 -15.37 -18.32
N GLU A 914 -39.24 -14.49 -17.32
CA GLU A 914 -38.20 -13.56 -16.86
C GLU A 914 -37.13 -14.25 -15.99
N ILE A 915 -37.46 -15.43 -15.43
CA ILE A 915 -36.54 -16.25 -14.64
C ILE A 915 -35.74 -17.19 -15.55
N LEU A 916 -36.34 -17.62 -16.65
CA LEU A 916 -35.75 -18.54 -17.63
C LEU A 916 -34.84 -17.80 -18.62
N ASN A 917 -33.57 -17.66 -18.25
CA ASN A 917 -32.55 -17.22 -19.19
C ASN A 917 -32.14 -18.36 -20.14
N LYS A 918 -31.81 -18.03 -21.39
CA LYS A 918 -31.32 -18.99 -22.42
C LYS A 918 -30.05 -19.76 -21.99
N TYR A 919 -29.37 -19.29 -20.95
CA TYR A 919 -28.09 -19.80 -20.49
C TYR A 919 -28.27 -20.57 -19.17
N ILE A 920 -27.77 -21.81 -19.13
CA ILE A 920 -27.77 -22.70 -17.96
C ILE A 920 -27.01 -22.01 -16.81
N GLY A 921 -27.52 -22.09 -15.58
CA GLY A 921 -26.92 -21.47 -14.38
C GLY A 921 -27.36 -20.03 -14.07
N ALA A 922 -27.65 -19.22 -15.10
CA ALA A 922 -28.16 -17.85 -14.93
C ALA A 922 -29.52 -17.81 -14.21
N SER A 923 -30.37 -18.80 -14.49
CA SER A 923 -31.71 -18.92 -13.91
C SER A 923 -31.67 -19.22 -12.41
N GLU A 924 -30.75 -20.06 -11.94
CA GLU A 924 -30.59 -20.37 -10.50
C GLU A 924 -30.15 -19.12 -9.72
N LYS A 925 -29.15 -18.40 -10.23
CA LYS A 925 -28.69 -17.15 -9.62
C LYS A 925 -29.81 -16.12 -9.56
N SER A 926 -30.57 -15.96 -10.66
CA SER A 926 -31.71 -15.04 -10.69
C SER A 926 -32.76 -15.37 -9.63
N VAL A 927 -33.06 -16.67 -9.42
CA VAL A 927 -33.96 -17.13 -8.35
C VAL A 927 -33.38 -16.83 -6.96
N ARG A 928 -32.09 -17.12 -6.72
CA ARG A 928 -31.45 -16.83 -5.42
C ARG A 928 -31.48 -15.32 -5.13
N ASP A 929 -31.06 -14.50 -6.09
CA ASP A 929 -31.09 -13.05 -6.00
C ASP A 929 -32.52 -12.52 -5.79
N LEU A 930 -33.54 -13.17 -6.36
CA LEU A 930 -34.95 -12.82 -6.17
C LEU A 930 -35.40 -13.08 -4.73
N PHE A 931 -35.06 -14.25 -4.17
CA PHE A 931 -35.37 -14.57 -2.78
C PHE A 931 -34.59 -13.70 -1.78
N ASP A 932 -33.34 -13.36 -2.09
CA ASP A 932 -32.54 -12.44 -1.28
C ASP A 932 -33.13 -11.02 -1.32
N ARG A 933 -33.57 -10.55 -2.51
CA ARG A 933 -34.31 -9.30 -2.67
C ARG A 933 -35.63 -9.31 -1.88
N ALA A 934 -36.39 -10.40 -1.94
CA ALA A 934 -37.62 -10.55 -1.15
C ALA A 934 -37.33 -10.56 0.36
N SER A 935 -36.24 -11.21 0.80
CA SER A 935 -35.83 -11.21 2.20
C SER A 935 -35.48 -9.80 2.70
N ALA A 936 -34.83 -8.98 1.86
CA ALA A 936 -34.52 -7.58 2.18
C ALA A 936 -35.77 -6.67 2.22
N ALA A 937 -36.84 -7.04 1.52
CA ALA A 937 -38.08 -6.28 1.44
C ALA A 937 -39.16 -6.74 2.44
N LYS A 938 -38.80 -7.53 3.47
CA LYS A 938 -39.76 -8.01 4.47
C LYS A 938 -40.42 -6.84 5.22
N PRO A 939 -41.75 -6.88 5.44
CA PRO A 939 -42.71 -7.91 4.98
C PRO A 939 -43.11 -7.73 3.50
N CYS A 940 -42.99 -8.81 2.70
CA CYS A 940 -43.29 -8.80 1.26
C CYS A 940 -44.11 -10.00 0.80
N VAL A 941 -44.80 -9.84 -0.34
CA VAL A 941 -45.44 -10.91 -1.11
C VAL A 941 -44.66 -11.12 -2.40
N LEU A 942 -44.11 -12.32 -2.56
CA LEU A 942 -43.46 -12.76 -3.80
C LEU A 942 -44.47 -13.54 -4.64
N PHE A 943 -44.84 -12.99 -5.80
CA PHE A 943 -45.81 -13.57 -6.71
C PHE A 943 -45.11 -14.10 -7.97
N PHE A 944 -45.19 -15.41 -8.19
CA PHE A 944 -44.74 -16.06 -9.42
C PHE A 944 -45.92 -16.20 -10.37
N ASP A 945 -45.92 -15.40 -11.44
CA ASP A 945 -46.89 -15.54 -12.53
C ASP A 945 -46.43 -16.65 -13.50
N GLU A 946 -47.37 -17.43 -14.02
CA GLU A 946 -47.12 -18.52 -14.98
C GLU A 946 -46.20 -19.66 -14.47
N TYR A 947 -46.35 -20.13 -13.22
CA TYR A 947 -45.53 -21.22 -12.65
C TYR A 947 -45.55 -22.57 -13.44
N MET A 948 -46.51 -22.77 -14.34
CA MET A 948 -46.63 -24.01 -15.14
C MET A 948 -45.92 -23.95 -16.51
N ALA A 949 -45.31 -22.81 -16.85
CA ALA A 949 -44.41 -22.66 -18.01
C ALA A 949 -42.96 -22.87 -17.58
#